data_AF-A0A7W8YTF6-F1
#
_entry.id   AF-A0A7W8YTF6-F1
#
_cell.length_a   1.000
_cell.length_b   1.000
_cell.length_c   1.000
_cell.angle_alpha   90.00
_cell.angle_beta   90.00
_cell.angle_gamma   90.00
#
_symmetry.space_group_name_H-M   'P 1'
#
loop_
_entity.id
_entity.type
_entity.pdbx_description
1 polymer ?
#
loop_
_entity_poly.entity_id
_entity_poly.type
_entity_poly.pdbx_seq_one_letter_code
_entity_poly.pdbx_strand_id
1 'polypeptide(L)'
;MKLNSLLIILLSSGLASAVANGQEKETLLLRTPSISKNHIAFAYAGDIWVANRDGSSPRRVTVNPEVEMNPIISPDERNIAFTGNYGGNQDVYVIPIDGGTPKRLTNHPAGDMVRGWINNEEVYFSSTRSFDYGFNARLYQKSLKGGMAKALPMPEATQGSASPDGKRWAYSKNGFPNERTDVAFKRYRGGGMPDIWLFDLKTNAIEIVPGAKSNNISPQWIGNKIFFISDRNHIQNIFSYDTSTKKVEQVTSYKDYDVKSLSSDGSTLIYEEEGGIYTLDPATGKSNRLSILIQADIPYKRARYENMDKDITAMELSPTGKRALFESRGEIFSVPKENGDARNISKSPGSHERSPGWSPNGKWISYVSDRNGNYQLVLRDQLAEKDPVYIKLGESGFYFGLTWSPDSKKLFYSDSHLNLFYVDIATRKVVTVTNDKLGSVTNRTENNFNSSWSADSKWISYIKTLENGNSAVFIYSLISGKSTQVTDGIGSAGTTVFSRDGKYLFFTASTNIGLGNSGLHMTAYDRPNTSSIYALILAKQTPSLFAAQSDEEVVKDEDEVVKKDAKTPKSTNAEKVKVVKKDQRDTVALVKIDLDNLSDRIVALPLSAGDYNNLNGNIKGKLLYVNGGEVKAFDLKSLKAGTLVPGASIYTVSSDGNKLMYNAASNYYIVDASRKPQPEEGKLKLNTVKLYIDPVAEWKQTFDEVWRIEKDYFYVENMHGTDWDAVKKKYEKFLPYVGHREDLTYLFRDMLGELVVGHSYIKGGDQPKSSAVETGMLGADYEIDHGYYKISKILSALSWNPELKAPLKEPGLNIEEGVYLVAVNGVPLTADQSIYSLFENTAGQQVRLMVNKKPGLDGAREVTVVPVSFDAETNLRRVNWMEGKRKQVDELSGGKIAYLYMQNTGSEGYVSFNRYYFSQMDKKALLIDERNNRGGSVADYVVDLLGREVISHWAIRDGQNFTTPGNGIFGPKAMIINEYAGSGGDMMPYMFKFKKLGKLVGRTTMGILVGISGYPSLIDGGTVTAPNFGIYGNDGNWIIENQGVAPDVFVEQTPKDLLAGKDPQLETTVKILLEEMKTYPYKDVKRPADPDRAHQ
;
A
#
# COMPACT_ATOMS: atom_id res chain seq x y z
N MET A 1 26.22 76.11 -50.42
CA MET A 1 27.02 76.11 -49.18
C MET A 1 27.00 74.69 -48.62
N LYS A 2 28.09 73.91 -48.75
CA LYS A 2 29.13 73.63 -47.72
C LYS A 2 28.56 73.09 -46.40
N LEU A 3 29.07 72.06 -45.73
CA LEU A 3 29.96 70.91 -45.97
C LEU A 3 29.84 70.05 -44.67
N ASN A 4 30.18 68.76 -44.74
CA ASN A 4 30.48 67.81 -43.63
C ASN A 4 29.31 67.14 -42.88
N SER A 5 29.34 65.87 -42.46
CA SER A 5 30.24 64.71 -42.71
C SER A 5 29.66 63.48 -41.99
N LEU A 6 29.71 62.31 -42.67
CA LEU A 6 29.90 60.92 -42.18
C LEU A 6 28.91 60.33 -41.13
N LEU A 7 28.38 59.10 -41.24
CA LEU A 7 28.80 57.91 -41.99
C LEU A 7 27.57 56.99 -42.21
N ILE A 8 27.28 56.66 -43.47
CA ILE A 8 26.38 55.60 -43.92
C ILE A 8 27.26 54.57 -44.62
N ILE A 9 27.09 53.28 -44.36
CA ILE A 9 27.18 52.14 -45.31
C ILE A 9 27.00 50.83 -44.51
N LEU A 10 25.90 50.10 -44.78
CA LEU A 10 25.82 48.65 -45.08
C LEU A 10 24.38 48.19 -44.93
N LEU A 11 23.65 48.16 -46.05
CA LEU A 11 22.28 47.68 -46.17
C LEU A 11 22.17 46.99 -47.53
N SER A 12 22.40 45.66 -47.56
CA SER A 12 21.79 44.69 -48.51
C SER A 12 22.63 43.41 -48.65
N SER A 13 22.39 42.41 -47.78
CA SER A 13 22.66 40.98 -48.08
C SER A 13 22.15 40.08 -46.94
N GLY A 14 21.33 39.07 -47.26
CA GLY A 14 21.15 37.89 -46.41
C GLY A 14 19.74 37.62 -45.87
N LEU A 15 18.74 37.45 -46.74
CA LEU A 15 17.59 36.59 -46.44
C LEU A 15 18.05 35.13 -46.63
N ALA A 16 18.73 34.60 -45.61
CA ALA A 16 18.89 33.16 -45.42
C ALA A 16 18.20 32.83 -44.11
N SER A 17 16.95 32.39 -44.20
CA SER A 17 16.26 31.74 -43.09
C SER A 17 17.12 30.56 -42.66
N ALA A 18 17.83 30.71 -41.55
CA ALA A 18 18.30 29.57 -40.78
C ALA A 18 17.05 28.91 -40.20
N VAL A 19 16.43 28.05 -41.01
CA VAL A 19 15.62 26.96 -40.49
C VAL A 19 16.61 26.17 -39.64
N ALA A 20 16.55 26.37 -38.33
CA ALA A 20 17.17 25.43 -37.42
C ALA A 20 16.47 24.09 -37.70
N ASN A 21 17.12 23.23 -38.49
CA ASN A 21 16.83 21.81 -38.51
C ASN A 21 17.01 21.36 -37.06
N GLY A 22 15.91 21.31 -36.31
CA GLY A 22 15.89 20.61 -35.04
C GLY A 22 16.30 19.17 -35.37
N GLN A 23 17.49 18.76 -34.95
CA GLN A 23 17.83 17.35 -34.92
C GLN A 23 16.69 16.65 -34.19
N GLU A 24 15.97 15.79 -34.91
CA GLU A 24 14.89 14.99 -34.33
C GLU A 24 15.48 14.20 -33.18
N LYS A 25 14.99 14.46 -31.97
CA LYS A 25 15.53 13.84 -30.75
C LYS A 25 15.16 12.36 -30.75
N GLU A 26 16.17 11.50 -30.68
CA GLU A 26 16.05 10.07 -30.38
C GLU A 26 15.05 9.79 -29.24
N THR A 27 14.34 8.67 -29.31
CA THR A 27 13.42 8.22 -28.25
C THR A 27 14.18 7.41 -27.20
N LEU A 28 13.99 7.76 -25.92
CA LEU A 28 14.51 7.01 -24.76
C LEU A 28 13.37 6.33 -23.98
N LEU A 29 13.72 5.61 -22.92
CA LEU A 29 12.83 4.74 -22.13
C LEU A 29 12.26 3.57 -22.95
N LEU A 30 13.05 3.07 -23.90
CA LEU A 30 12.76 1.86 -24.65
C LEU A 30 13.11 0.64 -23.79
N ARG A 31 12.16 -0.29 -23.63
CA ARG A 31 12.23 -1.34 -22.62
C ARG A 31 12.16 -2.75 -23.19
N THR A 32 12.77 -3.69 -22.47
CA THR A 32 12.75 -5.14 -22.67
C THR A 32 12.98 -5.54 -24.12
N PRO A 33 14.09 -5.11 -24.76
CA PRO A 33 14.33 -5.40 -26.16
C PRO A 33 14.58 -6.90 -26.41
N SER A 34 14.12 -7.36 -27.57
CA SER A 34 14.49 -8.62 -28.20
C SER A 34 15.04 -8.39 -29.59
N ILE A 35 15.89 -9.32 -30.04
CA ILE A 35 16.58 -9.26 -31.33
C ILE A 35 16.37 -10.57 -32.09
N SER A 36 16.27 -10.45 -33.41
CA SER A 36 16.28 -11.54 -34.36
C SER A 36 17.14 -11.15 -35.57
N LYS A 37 17.37 -12.08 -36.51
CA LYS A 37 18.20 -11.90 -37.71
C LYS A 37 18.01 -10.55 -38.44
N ASN A 38 16.79 -10.05 -38.57
CA ASN A 38 16.45 -8.83 -39.31
C ASN A 38 15.74 -7.75 -38.48
N HIS A 39 15.24 -8.06 -37.29
CA HIS A 39 14.38 -7.16 -36.53
C HIS A 39 14.79 -7.04 -35.07
N ILE A 40 14.34 -5.96 -34.44
CA ILE A 40 14.25 -5.83 -32.98
C ILE A 40 12.80 -5.57 -32.58
N ALA A 41 12.41 -6.01 -31.39
CA ALA A 41 11.14 -5.65 -30.76
C ALA A 41 11.38 -5.11 -29.36
N PHE A 42 10.58 -4.14 -28.92
CA PHE A 42 10.74 -3.49 -27.62
C PHE A 42 9.42 -2.85 -27.17
N ALA A 43 9.31 -2.55 -25.87
CA ALA A 43 8.16 -1.88 -25.28
C ALA A 43 8.41 -0.37 -25.10
N TYR A 44 7.44 0.47 -25.46
CA TYR A 44 7.48 1.92 -25.25
C TYR A 44 6.06 2.50 -25.21
N ALA A 45 5.84 3.45 -24.30
CA ALA A 45 4.55 4.15 -24.13
C ALA A 45 3.35 3.22 -23.88
N GLY A 46 3.59 2.06 -23.26
CA GLY A 46 2.57 1.05 -22.95
C GLY A 46 2.39 -0.02 -24.02
N ASP A 47 3.06 0.08 -25.17
CA ASP A 47 2.84 -0.82 -26.31
C ASP A 47 4.11 -1.49 -26.82
N ILE A 48 3.93 -2.48 -27.68
CA ILE A 48 5.00 -3.18 -28.38
C ILE A 48 5.29 -2.54 -29.74
N TRP A 49 6.58 -2.40 -30.03
CA TRP A 49 7.13 -1.83 -31.25
C TRP A 49 8.10 -2.82 -31.91
N VAL A 50 8.22 -2.72 -33.24
CA VAL A 50 9.19 -3.46 -34.05
C VAL A 50 9.96 -2.47 -34.90
N ALA A 51 11.27 -2.68 -35.04
CA ALA A 51 12.12 -1.93 -35.95
C ALA A 51 13.06 -2.89 -36.71
N ASN A 52 13.73 -2.37 -37.74
CA ASN A 52 14.85 -3.09 -38.37
C ASN A 52 15.94 -3.35 -37.33
N ARG A 53 16.80 -4.35 -37.59
CA ARG A 53 17.88 -4.76 -36.67
C ARG A 53 18.81 -3.60 -36.24
N ASP A 54 18.96 -2.58 -37.08
CA ASP A 54 19.77 -1.38 -36.83
C ASP A 54 19.02 -0.27 -36.06
N GLY A 55 17.74 -0.49 -35.75
CA GLY A 55 16.85 0.46 -35.08
C GLY A 55 16.05 1.37 -36.02
N SER A 56 16.27 1.27 -37.34
CA SER A 56 15.54 2.10 -38.30
C SER A 56 14.09 1.64 -38.49
N SER A 57 13.24 2.53 -39.00
CA SER A 57 11.86 2.22 -39.40
C SER A 57 11.00 1.60 -38.27
N PRO A 58 10.97 2.18 -37.06
CA PRO A 58 10.13 1.65 -35.99
C PRO A 58 8.64 1.79 -36.32
N ARG A 59 7.87 0.74 -36.02
CA ARG A 59 6.41 0.71 -36.14
C ARG A 59 5.75 0.07 -34.93
N ARG A 60 4.59 0.60 -34.55
CA ARG A 60 3.77 0.07 -33.46
C ARG A 60 3.06 -1.20 -33.94
N VAL A 61 3.01 -2.24 -33.11
CA VAL A 61 2.32 -3.50 -33.43
C VAL A 61 1.14 -3.81 -32.52
N THR A 62 1.09 -3.24 -31.32
CA THR A 62 -0.07 -3.37 -30.40
C THR A 62 -0.69 -2.02 -30.09
N VAL A 63 -1.98 -2.05 -29.76
CA VAL A 63 -2.72 -0.91 -29.21
C VAL A 63 -3.70 -1.47 -28.19
N ASN A 64 -3.45 -1.20 -26.91
CA ASN A 64 -4.31 -1.62 -25.81
C ASN A 64 -4.42 -0.50 -24.77
N PRO A 65 -5.56 -0.37 -24.07
CA PRO A 65 -5.67 0.54 -22.94
C PRO A 65 -4.63 0.26 -21.85
N GLU A 66 -4.38 -1.01 -21.53
CA GLU A 66 -3.41 -1.41 -20.51
C GLU A 66 -2.03 -1.74 -21.10
N VAL A 67 -1.05 -1.89 -20.22
CA VAL A 67 0.36 -2.05 -20.57
C VAL A 67 0.67 -3.43 -21.15
N GLU A 68 1.47 -3.44 -22.23
CA GLU A 68 2.11 -4.62 -22.79
C GLU A 68 3.63 -4.57 -22.56
N MET A 69 4.23 -5.73 -22.30
CA MET A 69 5.62 -5.83 -21.87
C MET A 69 6.30 -7.14 -22.30
N ASN A 70 7.63 -7.19 -22.22
CA ASN A 70 8.46 -8.36 -22.53
C ASN A 70 8.24 -8.96 -23.94
N PRO A 71 8.34 -8.17 -25.03
CA PRO A 71 8.20 -8.72 -26.38
C PRO A 71 9.43 -9.56 -26.76
N ILE A 72 9.21 -10.81 -27.16
CA ILE A 72 10.24 -11.72 -27.66
C ILE A 72 9.89 -12.22 -29.05
N ILE A 73 10.75 -11.93 -30.04
CA ILE A 73 10.62 -12.40 -31.42
C ILE A 73 10.87 -13.92 -31.49
N SER A 74 10.07 -14.64 -32.27
CA SER A 74 10.25 -16.07 -32.51
C SER A 74 11.52 -16.34 -33.34
N PRO A 75 12.16 -17.52 -33.22
CA PRO A 75 13.40 -17.80 -33.95
C PRO A 75 13.27 -17.73 -35.49
N ASP A 76 12.07 -17.94 -36.03
CA ASP A 76 11.74 -17.80 -37.46
C ASP A 76 11.27 -16.40 -37.88
N GLU A 77 11.25 -15.44 -36.96
CA GLU A 77 10.80 -14.05 -37.13
C GLU A 77 9.34 -13.88 -37.57
N ARG A 78 8.50 -14.90 -37.43
CA ARG A 78 7.10 -14.79 -37.85
C ARG A 78 6.20 -14.17 -36.79
N ASN A 79 6.56 -14.33 -35.52
CA ASN A 79 5.70 -13.98 -34.40
C ASN A 79 6.47 -13.25 -33.31
N ILE A 80 5.72 -12.52 -32.48
CA ILE A 80 6.20 -11.90 -31.24
C ILE A 80 5.32 -12.42 -30.11
N ALA A 81 5.94 -13.04 -29.11
CA ALA A 81 5.27 -13.36 -27.85
C ALA A 81 5.47 -12.20 -26.88
N PHE A 82 4.43 -11.81 -26.15
CA PHE A 82 4.51 -10.73 -25.17
C PHE A 82 3.53 -10.98 -24.01
N THR A 83 3.76 -10.30 -22.89
CA THR A 83 2.80 -10.24 -21.78
C THR A 83 1.90 -9.03 -21.96
N GLY A 84 0.58 -9.23 -21.89
CA GLY A 84 -0.39 -8.14 -22.01
C GLY A 84 -1.56 -8.34 -21.05
N ASN A 85 -2.25 -7.25 -20.74
CA ASN A 85 -3.48 -7.27 -19.97
C ASN A 85 -4.66 -6.76 -20.80
N TYR A 86 -5.44 -7.66 -21.37
CA TYR A 86 -6.64 -7.31 -22.16
C TYR A 86 -7.95 -7.59 -21.41
N GLY A 87 -7.88 -8.10 -20.17
CA GLY A 87 -9.04 -8.62 -19.44
C GLY A 87 -8.85 -8.69 -17.92
N GLY A 88 -8.06 -7.78 -17.34
CA GLY A 88 -7.76 -7.73 -15.91
C GLY A 88 -6.74 -8.75 -15.38
N ASN A 89 -6.10 -9.54 -16.25
CA ASN A 89 -5.03 -10.47 -15.91
C ASN A 89 -3.85 -10.33 -16.87
N GLN A 90 -2.62 -10.53 -16.37
CA GLN A 90 -1.44 -10.60 -17.23
C GLN A 90 -1.35 -12.00 -17.86
N ASP A 91 -1.59 -12.08 -19.16
CA ASP A 91 -1.50 -13.33 -19.93
C ASP A 91 -0.44 -13.25 -21.02
N VAL A 92 -0.07 -14.41 -21.56
CA VAL A 92 0.79 -14.51 -22.74
C VAL A 92 -0.05 -14.32 -23.99
N TYR A 93 0.39 -13.43 -24.86
CA TYR A 93 -0.17 -13.19 -26.19
C TYR A 93 0.87 -13.41 -27.27
N VAL A 94 0.41 -13.73 -28.47
CA VAL A 94 1.23 -13.83 -29.66
C VAL A 94 0.62 -13.02 -30.79
N ILE A 95 1.44 -12.25 -31.49
CA ILE A 95 1.06 -11.44 -32.65
C ILE A 95 2.02 -11.70 -33.81
N PRO A 96 1.56 -11.71 -35.09
CA PRO A 96 2.47 -11.74 -36.23
C PRO A 96 3.44 -10.56 -36.19
N ILE A 97 4.67 -10.74 -36.69
CA ILE A 97 5.68 -9.68 -36.68
C ILE A 97 5.18 -8.42 -37.39
N ASP A 98 4.40 -8.58 -38.47
CA ASP A 98 3.80 -7.50 -39.27
C ASP A 98 2.61 -6.79 -38.59
N GLY A 99 2.21 -7.25 -37.39
CA GLY A 99 1.04 -6.77 -36.66
C GLY A 99 -0.23 -7.57 -36.97
N GLY A 100 -1.37 -7.07 -36.50
CA GLY A 100 -2.67 -7.72 -36.62
C GLY A 100 -3.34 -7.92 -35.26
N THR A 101 -4.24 -8.90 -35.17
CA THR A 101 -4.96 -9.20 -33.91
C THR A 101 -4.10 -10.08 -32.99
N PRO A 102 -3.80 -9.65 -31.76
CA PRO A 102 -3.17 -10.50 -30.76
C PRO A 102 -3.99 -11.75 -30.45
N LYS A 103 -3.33 -12.92 -30.40
CA LYS A 103 -3.92 -14.18 -29.97
C LYS A 103 -3.50 -14.47 -28.53
N ARG A 104 -4.47 -14.56 -27.62
CA ARG A 104 -4.24 -15.01 -26.23
C ARG A 104 -3.82 -16.48 -26.21
N LEU A 105 -2.76 -16.79 -25.46
CA LEU A 105 -2.15 -18.12 -25.38
C LEU A 105 -2.37 -18.80 -24.02
N THR A 106 -2.49 -18.02 -22.95
CA THR A 106 -2.77 -18.51 -21.60
C THR A 106 -4.09 -17.96 -21.05
N ASN A 107 -4.75 -18.76 -20.20
CA ASN A 107 -6.06 -18.45 -19.61
C ASN A 107 -6.09 -18.71 -18.09
N HIS A 108 -4.94 -18.98 -17.47
CA HIS A 108 -4.93 -19.22 -16.03
C HIS A 108 -5.06 -17.87 -15.32
N PRO A 109 -5.85 -17.73 -14.24
CA PRO A 109 -6.02 -16.45 -13.54
C PRO A 109 -4.79 -15.97 -12.75
N ALA A 110 -3.63 -16.59 -12.94
CA ALA A 110 -2.37 -16.15 -12.33
C ALA A 110 -1.59 -15.40 -13.41
N GLY A 111 -0.88 -14.34 -13.01
CA GLY A 111 -0.08 -13.55 -13.95
C GLY A 111 1.02 -14.37 -14.61
N ASP A 112 1.17 -14.19 -15.92
CA ASP A 112 2.15 -14.86 -16.77
C ASP A 112 3.09 -13.86 -17.45
N MET A 113 4.40 -14.01 -17.18
CA MET A 113 5.43 -13.16 -17.78
C MET A 113 6.23 -13.94 -18.83
N VAL A 114 6.16 -13.52 -20.10
CA VAL A 114 6.94 -14.12 -21.20
C VAL A 114 8.43 -14.03 -20.91
N ARG A 115 9.14 -15.15 -21.12
CA ARG A 115 10.61 -15.24 -20.94
C ARG A 115 11.34 -15.66 -22.20
N GLY A 116 10.68 -16.37 -23.13
CA GLY A 116 11.22 -16.59 -24.47
C GLY A 116 10.54 -17.73 -25.23
N TRP A 117 11.24 -18.25 -26.24
CA TRP A 117 10.78 -19.35 -27.09
C TRP A 117 11.64 -20.61 -26.86
N ILE A 118 11.00 -21.78 -26.83
CA ILE A 118 11.69 -23.08 -26.87
C ILE A 118 12.04 -23.43 -28.33
N ASN A 119 11.10 -23.14 -29.24
CA ASN A 119 11.18 -23.34 -30.69
C ASN A 119 10.16 -22.42 -31.38
N ASN A 120 9.91 -22.57 -32.68
CA ASN A 120 8.96 -21.72 -33.43
C ASN A 120 7.48 -21.88 -33.02
N GLU A 121 7.13 -22.93 -32.27
CA GLU A 121 5.75 -23.26 -31.89
C GLU A 121 5.49 -23.25 -30.38
N GLU A 122 6.51 -23.03 -29.55
CA GLU A 122 6.40 -23.14 -28.09
C GLU A 122 7.05 -21.94 -27.38
N VAL A 123 6.26 -21.24 -26.57
CA VAL A 123 6.68 -20.11 -25.73
C VAL A 123 6.87 -20.62 -24.30
N TYR A 124 7.87 -20.10 -23.58
CA TYR A 124 8.00 -20.29 -22.15
C TYR A 124 7.89 -18.96 -21.38
N PHE A 125 7.33 -19.06 -20.18
CA PHE A 125 6.94 -17.92 -19.34
C PHE A 125 7.02 -18.30 -17.86
N SER A 126 7.18 -17.31 -16.98
CA SER A 126 7.13 -17.50 -15.53
C SER A 126 5.72 -17.26 -15.00
N SER A 127 5.25 -18.10 -14.08
CA SER A 127 3.91 -18.02 -13.49
C SER A 127 3.91 -18.46 -12.04
N THR A 128 3.06 -17.88 -11.21
CA THR A 128 2.85 -18.26 -9.79
C THR A 128 1.66 -19.19 -9.60
N ARG A 129 1.26 -19.91 -10.67
CA ARG A 129 0.07 -20.77 -10.68
C ARG A 129 0.18 -22.06 -9.86
N SER A 130 1.39 -22.55 -9.59
CA SER A 130 1.62 -23.78 -8.82
C SER A 130 2.00 -23.49 -7.38
N PHE A 131 1.60 -24.40 -6.51
CA PHE A 131 1.85 -24.38 -5.07
C PHE A 131 2.60 -25.65 -4.62
N ASP A 132 3.16 -26.42 -5.56
CA ASP A 132 3.74 -27.74 -5.29
C ASP A 132 5.04 -27.65 -4.48
N TYR A 133 5.81 -26.59 -4.70
CA TYR A 133 7.17 -26.41 -4.15
C TYR A 133 7.34 -25.11 -3.37
N GLY A 134 6.27 -24.33 -3.19
CA GLY A 134 6.31 -23.01 -2.55
C GLY A 134 5.26 -22.07 -3.14
N PHE A 135 5.32 -20.79 -2.76
CA PHE A 135 4.42 -19.74 -3.27
C PHE A 135 5.10 -18.88 -4.36
N ASN A 136 6.10 -19.45 -5.04
CA ASN A 136 7.04 -18.74 -5.90
C ASN A 136 6.82 -19.05 -7.38
N ALA A 137 7.44 -18.24 -8.24
CA ALA A 137 7.31 -18.41 -9.68
C ALA A 137 8.02 -19.68 -10.17
N ARG A 138 7.40 -20.33 -11.16
CA ARG A 138 7.98 -21.45 -11.91
C ARG A 138 7.87 -21.17 -13.40
N LEU A 139 8.79 -21.71 -14.18
CA LEU A 139 8.71 -21.64 -15.63
C LEU A 139 7.75 -22.70 -16.19
N TYR A 140 6.93 -22.28 -17.15
CA TYR A 140 6.00 -23.10 -17.91
C TYR A 140 6.27 -22.93 -19.39
N GLN A 141 5.91 -23.95 -20.18
CA GLN A 141 5.88 -23.87 -21.64
C GLN A 141 4.46 -24.09 -22.18
N LYS A 142 4.17 -23.48 -23.32
CA LYS A 142 2.86 -23.56 -23.98
C LYS A 142 3.01 -23.54 -25.49
N SER A 143 2.34 -24.48 -26.15
CA SER A 143 2.27 -24.54 -27.62
C SER A 143 1.25 -23.55 -28.18
N LEU A 144 1.59 -22.94 -29.33
CA LEU A 144 0.69 -22.09 -30.12
C LEU A 144 -0.58 -22.82 -30.60
N LYS A 145 -0.54 -24.17 -30.65
CA LYS A 145 -1.63 -25.03 -31.12
C LYS A 145 -2.77 -25.19 -30.10
N GLY A 146 -2.57 -24.89 -28.82
CA GLY A 146 -3.61 -25.03 -27.79
C GLY A 146 -3.19 -25.89 -26.59
N GLY A 147 -4.16 -26.36 -25.82
CA GLY A 147 -4.00 -27.23 -24.64
C GLY A 147 -3.60 -26.54 -23.34
N MET A 148 -3.17 -27.31 -22.34
CA MET A 148 -2.72 -26.79 -21.04
C MET A 148 -1.23 -26.41 -21.07
N ALA A 149 -0.82 -25.45 -20.24
CA ALA A 149 0.60 -25.16 -20.05
C ALA A 149 1.29 -26.27 -19.25
N LYS A 150 2.51 -26.64 -19.64
CA LYS A 150 3.31 -27.67 -18.97
C LYS A 150 4.41 -27.02 -18.15
N ALA A 151 4.57 -27.41 -16.89
CA ALA A 151 5.65 -26.92 -16.05
C ALA A 151 7.02 -27.44 -16.53
N LEU A 152 8.04 -26.58 -16.52
CA LEU A 152 9.43 -27.00 -16.68
C LEU A 152 9.92 -27.69 -15.40
N PRO A 153 10.95 -28.56 -15.48
CA PRO A 153 11.32 -29.43 -14.35
C PRO A 153 11.94 -28.69 -13.16
N MET A 154 12.41 -27.45 -13.32
CA MET A 154 12.89 -26.64 -12.20
C MET A 154 11.71 -26.30 -11.27
N PRO A 155 11.77 -26.64 -9.97
CA PRO A 155 10.68 -26.38 -9.02
C PRO A 155 10.33 -24.89 -8.85
N GLU A 156 11.35 -24.04 -8.83
CA GLU A 156 11.24 -22.58 -8.75
C GLU A 156 12.17 -21.99 -9.81
N ALA A 157 11.69 -21.02 -10.58
CA ALA A 157 12.48 -20.30 -11.58
C ALA A 157 11.75 -19.04 -12.05
N THR A 158 12.41 -17.89 -11.99
CA THR A 158 11.85 -16.60 -12.46
C THR A 158 12.21 -16.28 -13.90
N GLN A 159 13.40 -16.71 -14.34
CA GLN A 159 13.95 -16.49 -15.67
C GLN A 159 15.01 -17.56 -15.97
N GLY A 160 15.29 -17.80 -17.25
CA GLY A 160 16.35 -18.72 -17.65
C GLY A 160 16.44 -18.90 -19.16
N SER A 161 17.51 -19.55 -19.61
CA SER A 161 17.72 -19.97 -20.99
C SER A 161 18.28 -21.39 -21.06
N ALA A 162 17.88 -22.13 -22.10
CA ALA A 162 18.35 -23.49 -22.34
C ALA A 162 19.77 -23.48 -22.94
N SER A 163 20.56 -24.52 -22.66
CA SER A 163 21.81 -24.77 -23.36
C SER A 163 21.55 -25.07 -24.85
N PRO A 164 22.53 -24.81 -25.75
CA PRO A 164 22.35 -25.05 -27.19
C PRO A 164 21.96 -26.49 -27.57
N ASP A 165 22.34 -27.47 -26.75
CA ASP A 165 21.97 -28.88 -26.94
C ASP A 165 20.66 -29.29 -26.23
N GLY A 166 20.00 -28.35 -25.56
CA GLY A 166 18.74 -28.56 -24.85
C GLY A 166 18.83 -29.47 -23.62
N LYS A 167 20.03 -29.82 -23.13
CA LYS A 167 20.22 -30.74 -21.99
C LYS A 167 20.28 -30.06 -20.62
N ARG A 168 20.58 -28.75 -20.59
CA ARG A 168 20.73 -27.96 -19.37
C ARG A 168 19.98 -26.65 -19.46
N TRP A 169 19.75 -26.03 -18.32
CA TRP A 169 19.17 -24.68 -18.21
C TRP A 169 20.04 -23.82 -17.30
N ALA A 170 20.33 -22.59 -17.72
CA ALA A 170 20.85 -21.54 -16.84
C ALA A 170 19.67 -20.70 -16.38
N TYR A 171 19.38 -20.64 -15.09
CA TYR A 171 18.18 -19.98 -14.59
C TYR A 171 18.42 -19.29 -13.24
N SER A 172 17.56 -18.32 -12.93
CA SER A 172 17.53 -17.69 -11.60
C SER A 172 16.40 -18.32 -10.79
N LYS A 173 16.75 -18.86 -9.61
CA LYS A 173 15.76 -19.37 -8.64
C LYS A 173 14.90 -18.21 -8.11
N ASN A 174 15.55 -17.16 -7.63
CA ASN A 174 14.92 -15.99 -7.03
C ASN A 174 14.73 -14.86 -8.05
N GLY A 175 13.77 -13.97 -7.80
CA GLY A 175 13.61 -12.74 -8.57
C GLY A 175 14.49 -11.64 -8.01
N PHE A 176 15.07 -10.80 -8.88
CA PHE A 176 15.66 -9.54 -8.42
C PHE A 176 14.54 -8.59 -8.00
N PRO A 177 14.58 -8.00 -6.79
CA PRO A 177 13.50 -7.15 -6.32
C PRO A 177 13.09 -6.05 -7.30
N ASN A 178 14.06 -5.40 -7.96
CA ASN A 178 13.85 -4.34 -8.93
C ASN A 178 13.27 -4.80 -10.29
N GLU A 179 13.12 -6.11 -10.55
CA GLU A 179 12.37 -6.61 -11.71
C GLU A 179 10.86 -6.52 -11.49
N ARG A 180 10.39 -6.54 -10.24
CA ARG A 180 8.98 -6.31 -9.91
C ARG A 180 8.59 -4.89 -10.31
N THR A 181 7.38 -4.72 -10.83
CA THR A 181 6.90 -3.43 -11.35
C THR A 181 6.72 -2.39 -10.24
N ASP A 182 6.58 -2.83 -8.99
CA ASP A 182 6.23 -1.99 -7.83
C ASP A 182 7.30 -1.89 -6.74
N VAL A 183 8.49 -2.46 -6.94
CA VAL A 183 9.57 -2.48 -5.93
C VAL A 183 10.85 -1.86 -6.45
N ALA A 184 11.42 -0.93 -5.67
CA ALA A 184 12.64 -0.20 -5.98
C ALA A 184 13.76 -0.59 -5.01
N PHE A 185 14.53 -1.63 -5.33
CA PHE A 185 15.61 -2.09 -4.44
C PHE A 185 16.83 -2.58 -5.24
N LYS A 186 17.66 -1.62 -5.68
CA LYS A 186 18.94 -1.92 -6.31
C LYS A 186 19.94 -2.37 -5.26
N ARG A 187 21.00 -3.06 -5.70
CA ARG A 187 22.13 -3.46 -4.85
C ARG A 187 21.70 -4.26 -3.63
N TYR A 188 20.68 -5.08 -3.82
CA TYR A 188 20.14 -5.98 -2.81
C TYR A 188 21.16 -7.06 -2.41
N ARG A 189 21.27 -7.35 -1.12
CA ARG A 189 22.24 -8.26 -0.49
C ARG A 189 21.62 -9.18 0.58
N GLY A 190 20.30 -9.17 0.72
CA GLY A 190 19.57 -10.08 1.61
C GLY A 190 19.53 -11.53 1.11
N GLY A 191 18.88 -12.42 1.85
CA GLY A 191 18.94 -13.87 1.60
C GLY A 191 18.36 -14.33 0.25
N GLY A 192 17.47 -13.51 -0.33
CA GLY A 192 16.85 -13.74 -1.64
C GLY A 192 17.68 -13.26 -2.83
N MET A 193 18.92 -12.80 -2.61
CA MET A 193 19.81 -12.32 -3.67
C MET A 193 19.91 -13.39 -4.79
N PRO A 194 19.64 -13.02 -6.06
CA PRO A 194 19.56 -13.97 -7.15
C PRO A 194 20.93 -14.48 -7.57
N ASP A 195 21.01 -15.79 -7.75
CA ASP A 195 22.15 -16.53 -8.29
C ASP A 195 21.72 -17.25 -9.58
N ILE A 196 22.69 -17.57 -10.44
CA ILE A 196 22.45 -18.37 -11.65
C ILE A 196 22.77 -19.83 -11.38
N TRP A 197 21.77 -20.68 -11.55
CA TRP A 197 21.85 -22.12 -11.37
C TRP A 197 21.85 -22.80 -12.73
N LEU A 198 22.72 -23.79 -12.89
CA LEU A 198 22.81 -24.65 -14.07
C LEU A 198 22.15 -25.98 -13.74
N PHE A 199 20.92 -26.17 -14.21
CA PHE A 199 20.15 -27.39 -13.99
C PHE A 199 20.42 -28.41 -15.08
N ASP A 200 20.73 -29.64 -14.69
CA ASP A 200 20.86 -30.78 -15.60
C ASP A 200 19.53 -31.55 -15.68
N LEU A 201 18.91 -31.57 -16.88
CA LEU A 201 17.58 -32.15 -17.08
C LEU A 201 17.53 -33.68 -16.91
N LYS A 202 18.68 -34.36 -16.92
CA LYS A 202 18.75 -35.83 -16.80
C LYS A 202 18.91 -36.26 -15.35
N THR A 203 19.73 -35.55 -14.60
CA THR A 203 20.14 -35.93 -13.23
C THR A 203 19.45 -35.11 -12.15
N ASN A 204 18.78 -34.02 -12.53
CA ASN A 204 18.21 -32.99 -11.65
C ASN A 204 19.26 -32.32 -10.75
N ALA A 205 20.55 -32.46 -11.05
CA ALA A 205 21.63 -31.83 -10.32
C ALA A 205 21.77 -30.35 -10.70
N ILE A 206 22.36 -29.58 -9.79
CA ILE A 206 22.65 -28.16 -9.99
C ILE A 206 24.15 -27.88 -9.89
N GLU A 207 24.62 -26.93 -10.69
CA GLU A 207 25.87 -26.19 -10.49
C GLU A 207 25.53 -24.70 -10.33
N ILE A 208 26.21 -23.97 -9.45
CA ILE A 208 25.92 -22.54 -9.20
C ILE A 208 27.06 -21.70 -9.77
N VAL A 209 26.73 -20.68 -10.56
CA VAL A 209 27.70 -19.70 -11.06
C VAL A 209 28.23 -18.86 -9.89
N PRO A 210 29.55 -18.66 -9.74
CA PRO A 210 30.11 -17.88 -8.63
C PRO A 210 29.56 -16.44 -8.56
N GLY A 211 28.76 -16.18 -7.52
CA GLY A 211 27.99 -14.95 -7.38
C GLY A 211 28.69 -13.76 -6.72
N ALA A 212 29.82 -13.95 -6.02
CA ALA A 212 30.63 -12.87 -5.42
C ALA A 212 29.84 -11.79 -4.63
N LYS A 213 28.78 -12.19 -3.90
CA LYS A 213 27.84 -11.28 -3.19
C LYS A 213 27.24 -10.21 -4.10
N SER A 214 26.70 -10.62 -5.25
CA SER A 214 26.03 -9.75 -6.22
C SER A 214 24.71 -10.35 -6.68
N ASN A 215 23.79 -9.51 -7.17
CA ASN A 215 22.61 -9.93 -7.90
C ASN A 215 23.04 -10.42 -9.29
N ASN A 216 22.80 -11.68 -9.65
CA ASN A 216 23.08 -12.23 -10.97
C ASN A 216 21.77 -12.62 -11.67
N ILE A 217 21.43 -11.95 -12.77
CA ILE A 217 20.11 -12.04 -13.43
C ILE A 217 20.20 -12.15 -14.96
N SER A 218 19.07 -12.47 -15.57
CA SER A 218 18.85 -12.55 -17.02
C SER A 218 19.90 -13.39 -17.78
N PRO A 219 20.10 -14.67 -17.40
CA PRO A 219 21.10 -15.51 -18.05
C PRO A 219 20.72 -15.87 -19.50
N GLN A 220 21.66 -15.67 -20.42
CA GLN A 220 21.59 -16.00 -21.85
C GLN A 220 22.70 -16.99 -22.23
N TRP A 221 22.35 -18.24 -22.51
CA TRP A 221 23.31 -19.28 -22.87
C TRP A 221 23.67 -19.23 -24.37
N ILE A 222 24.93 -18.96 -24.69
CA ILE A 222 25.44 -18.85 -26.07
C ILE A 222 26.71 -19.68 -26.20
N GLY A 223 26.66 -20.74 -27.01
CA GLY A 223 27.79 -21.67 -27.17
C GLY A 223 28.19 -22.30 -25.84
N ASN A 224 29.47 -22.14 -25.45
CA ASN A 224 30.00 -22.62 -24.18
C ASN A 224 29.92 -21.59 -23.04
N LYS A 225 29.39 -20.38 -23.28
CA LYS A 225 29.31 -19.29 -22.31
C LYS A 225 27.87 -18.98 -21.91
N ILE A 226 27.70 -18.44 -20.71
CA ILE A 226 26.45 -17.89 -20.20
C ILE A 226 26.68 -16.41 -19.92
N PHE A 227 25.96 -15.54 -20.62
CA PHE A 227 26.00 -14.11 -20.40
C PHE A 227 24.91 -13.71 -19.42
N PHE A 228 25.17 -12.76 -18.53
CA PHE A 228 24.21 -12.36 -17.51
C PHE A 228 24.49 -10.95 -17.01
N ILE A 229 23.51 -10.33 -16.38
CA ILE A 229 23.65 -9.02 -15.73
C ILE A 229 24.08 -9.24 -14.28
N SER A 230 25.05 -8.45 -13.81
CA SER A 230 25.52 -8.49 -12.43
C SER A 230 25.93 -7.13 -11.90
N ASP A 231 25.58 -6.85 -10.64
CA ASP A 231 25.98 -5.65 -9.89
C ASP A 231 27.21 -5.90 -8.98
N ARG A 232 28.05 -6.88 -9.34
CA ARG A 232 29.26 -7.26 -8.60
C ARG A 232 30.22 -6.10 -8.37
N ASN A 233 30.17 -5.11 -9.25
CA ASN A 233 30.92 -3.86 -9.17
C ASN A 233 29.99 -2.65 -8.93
N HIS A 234 28.90 -2.84 -8.17
CA HIS A 234 27.86 -1.87 -7.78
C HIS A 234 26.87 -1.43 -8.87
N ILE A 235 27.36 -1.15 -10.08
CA ILE A 235 26.52 -0.85 -11.25
C ILE A 235 26.30 -2.12 -12.06
N GLN A 236 25.05 -2.39 -12.43
CA GLN A 236 24.71 -3.56 -13.24
C GLN A 236 25.41 -3.48 -14.60
N ASN A 237 26.20 -4.52 -14.89
CA ASN A 237 26.91 -4.70 -16.15
C ASN A 237 26.75 -6.14 -16.63
N ILE A 238 27.11 -6.38 -17.88
CA ILE A 238 27.12 -7.73 -18.48
C ILE A 238 28.42 -8.45 -18.10
N PHE A 239 28.27 -9.68 -17.65
CA PHE A 239 29.33 -10.64 -17.37
C PHE A 239 29.11 -11.92 -18.18
N SER A 240 30.14 -12.74 -18.30
CA SER A 240 30.05 -14.07 -18.89
C SER A 240 30.64 -15.13 -17.97
N TYR A 241 30.06 -16.33 -17.97
CA TYR A 241 30.57 -17.53 -17.32
C TYR A 241 30.88 -18.58 -18.38
N ASP A 242 32.13 -19.01 -18.47
CA ASP A 242 32.54 -20.09 -19.37
C ASP A 242 32.34 -21.45 -18.69
N THR A 243 31.47 -22.28 -19.25
CA THR A 243 31.07 -23.56 -18.65
C THR A 243 32.15 -24.64 -18.69
N SER A 244 33.22 -24.43 -19.48
CA SER A 244 34.35 -25.35 -19.57
C SER A 244 35.47 -24.98 -18.59
N THR A 245 35.81 -23.69 -18.51
CA THR A 245 36.88 -23.19 -17.64
C THR A 245 36.40 -22.77 -16.25
N LYS A 246 35.07 -22.63 -16.08
CA LYS A 246 34.40 -22.13 -14.88
C LYS A 246 34.81 -20.71 -14.47
N LYS A 247 35.30 -19.91 -15.43
CA LYS A 247 35.71 -18.53 -15.19
C LYS A 247 34.56 -17.56 -15.43
N VAL A 248 34.48 -16.54 -14.57
CA VAL A 248 33.59 -15.38 -14.74
C VAL A 248 34.41 -14.19 -15.22
N GLU A 249 33.96 -13.55 -16.30
CA GLU A 249 34.62 -12.39 -16.92
C GLU A 249 33.64 -11.23 -17.10
N GLN A 250 34.10 -10.00 -16.87
CA GLN A 250 33.32 -8.79 -17.13
C GLN A 250 33.35 -8.44 -18.61
N VAL A 251 32.17 -8.12 -19.18
CA VAL A 251 32.01 -7.83 -20.62
C VAL A 251 31.80 -6.33 -20.86
N THR A 252 31.00 -5.66 -20.04
CA THR A 252 30.75 -4.20 -20.11
C THR A 252 31.16 -3.50 -18.81
N SER A 253 31.36 -2.17 -18.85
CA SER A 253 31.94 -1.41 -17.71
C SER A 253 31.32 -0.03 -17.46
N TYR A 254 30.01 0.12 -17.71
CA TYR A 254 29.21 1.31 -17.42
C TYR A 254 29.31 1.74 -15.94
N LYS A 255 29.23 3.05 -15.70
CA LYS A 255 29.44 3.68 -14.38
C LYS A 255 28.25 4.49 -13.87
N ASP A 256 27.38 4.96 -14.77
CA ASP A 256 26.32 5.89 -14.42
C ASP A 256 24.96 5.21 -14.31
N TYR A 257 24.60 4.34 -15.25
CA TYR A 257 23.31 3.65 -15.29
C TYR A 257 23.48 2.14 -15.30
N ASP A 258 22.49 1.46 -14.71
CA ASP A 258 22.41 0.00 -14.70
C ASP A 258 22.06 -0.50 -16.10
N VAL A 259 22.80 -1.51 -16.57
CA VAL A 259 22.34 -2.37 -17.67
C VAL A 259 21.11 -3.14 -17.19
N LYS A 260 20.02 -3.08 -17.95
CA LYS A 260 18.75 -3.73 -17.61
C LYS A 260 18.23 -4.54 -18.78
N SER A 261 17.60 -5.67 -18.46
CA SER A 261 17.12 -6.69 -19.40
C SER A 261 18.23 -7.21 -20.32
N LEU A 262 18.21 -8.51 -20.62
CA LEU A 262 19.20 -9.10 -21.51
C LEU A 262 18.53 -10.23 -22.29
N SER A 263 18.58 -10.14 -23.61
CA SER A 263 18.09 -11.19 -24.50
C SER A 263 19.08 -11.43 -25.66
N SER A 264 18.84 -12.47 -26.45
CA SER A 264 19.76 -12.91 -27.49
C SER A 264 19.01 -13.61 -28.63
N ASP A 265 19.56 -13.51 -29.85
CA ASP A 265 19.18 -14.36 -31.00
C ASP A 265 20.06 -15.63 -31.12
N GLY A 266 20.92 -15.88 -30.13
CA GLY A 266 21.93 -16.95 -30.14
C GLY A 266 23.28 -16.55 -30.74
N SER A 267 23.39 -15.36 -31.31
CA SER A 267 24.63 -14.82 -31.91
C SER A 267 24.97 -13.40 -31.48
N THR A 268 23.97 -12.61 -31.11
CA THR A 268 24.07 -11.21 -30.69
C THR A 268 23.22 -11.00 -29.45
N LEU A 269 23.76 -10.29 -28.46
CA LEU A 269 23.03 -9.87 -27.27
C LEU A 269 22.39 -8.50 -27.50
N ILE A 270 21.24 -8.25 -26.86
CA ILE A 270 20.57 -6.95 -26.86
C ILE A 270 20.11 -6.61 -25.44
N TYR A 271 20.23 -5.34 -25.04
CA TYR A 271 19.96 -4.87 -23.68
C TYR A 271 19.61 -3.38 -23.62
N GLU A 272 19.12 -2.93 -22.47
CA GLU A 272 18.87 -1.52 -22.16
C GLU A 272 20.01 -0.91 -21.35
N GLU A 273 20.40 0.32 -21.67
CA GLU A 273 21.28 1.16 -20.85
C GLU A 273 20.95 2.64 -21.14
N GLU A 274 21.00 3.51 -20.12
CA GLU A 274 20.64 4.95 -20.23
C GLU A 274 19.31 5.22 -20.97
N GLY A 275 18.33 4.31 -20.84
CA GLY A 275 17.04 4.41 -21.53
C GLY A 275 17.08 4.16 -23.05
N GLY A 276 18.23 3.84 -23.62
CA GLY A 276 18.40 3.40 -25.01
C GLY A 276 18.60 1.89 -25.15
N ILE A 277 18.65 1.42 -26.40
CA ILE A 277 18.87 0.01 -26.74
C ILE A 277 20.26 -0.17 -27.33
N TYR A 278 20.94 -1.23 -26.90
CA TYR A 278 22.28 -1.58 -27.36
C TYR A 278 22.33 -3.03 -27.83
N THR A 279 23.09 -3.27 -28.89
CA THR A 279 23.51 -4.62 -29.30
C THR A 279 24.94 -4.89 -28.85
N LEU A 280 25.26 -6.15 -28.57
CA LEU A 280 26.60 -6.60 -28.19
C LEU A 280 26.98 -7.88 -28.92
N ASP A 281 28.19 -7.87 -29.48
CA ASP A 281 28.82 -9.05 -30.06
C ASP A 281 29.46 -9.91 -28.94
N PRO A 282 28.94 -11.12 -28.67
CA PRO A 282 29.44 -11.99 -27.60
C PRO A 282 30.90 -12.43 -27.78
N ALA A 283 31.43 -12.43 -29.00
CA ALA A 283 32.80 -12.85 -29.29
C ALA A 283 33.82 -11.76 -28.95
N THR A 284 33.48 -10.49 -29.21
CA THR A 284 34.39 -9.35 -29.00
C THR A 284 34.08 -8.53 -27.74
N GLY A 285 32.87 -8.67 -27.18
CA GLY A 285 32.38 -7.84 -26.08
C GLY A 285 32.02 -6.40 -26.50
N LYS A 286 32.07 -6.08 -27.79
CA LYS A 286 31.82 -4.72 -28.30
C LYS A 286 30.33 -4.41 -28.31
N SER A 287 29.96 -3.26 -27.73
CA SER A 287 28.57 -2.74 -27.74
C SER A 287 28.35 -1.68 -28.82
N ASN A 288 27.14 -1.62 -29.36
CA ASN A 288 26.70 -0.61 -30.33
C ASN A 288 25.32 -0.06 -29.93
N ARG A 289 25.21 1.27 -29.77
CA ARG A 289 23.95 1.95 -29.45
C ARG A 289 23.09 2.08 -30.70
N LEU A 290 21.80 1.73 -30.60
CA LEU A 290 20.84 1.89 -31.69
C LEU A 290 20.11 3.22 -31.53
N SER A 291 20.11 4.06 -32.57
CA SER A 291 19.38 5.33 -32.59
C SER A 291 17.96 5.10 -33.12
N ILE A 292 16.98 5.06 -32.23
CA ILE A 292 15.58 4.78 -32.56
C ILE A 292 14.76 6.05 -32.41
N LEU A 293 13.96 6.39 -33.43
CA LEU A 293 13.10 7.57 -33.44
C LEU A 293 11.63 7.17 -33.66
N ILE A 294 10.79 7.35 -32.64
CA ILE A 294 9.35 7.12 -32.74
C ILE A 294 8.62 8.43 -33.04
N GLN A 295 7.99 8.50 -34.21
CA GLN A 295 7.11 9.58 -34.62
C GLN A 295 5.66 9.08 -34.65
N ALA A 296 5.05 8.99 -33.46
CA ALA A 296 3.70 8.46 -33.32
C ALA A 296 2.83 9.34 -32.45
N ASP A 297 1.53 9.27 -32.73
CA ASP A 297 0.50 9.83 -31.87
C ASP A 297 0.40 9.00 -30.59
N ILE A 298 0.69 9.60 -29.44
CA ILE A 298 0.63 8.97 -28.12
C ILE A 298 -0.60 9.53 -27.38
N PRO A 299 -1.75 8.82 -27.39
CA PRO A 299 -3.01 9.37 -26.87
C PRO A 299 -2.96 9.74 -25.40
N TYR A 300 -2.16 9.03 -24.60
CA TYR A 300 -2.08 9.17 -23.15
C TYR A 300 -1.37 10.45 -22.68
N LYS A 301 -0.68 11.15 -23.58
CA LYS A 301 -0.12 12.49 -23.31
C LYS A 301 -1.14 13.61 -23.50
N ARG A 302 -2.29 13.33 -24.13
CA ARG A 302 -3.27 14.36 -24.48
C ARG A 302 -3.98 14.82 -23.21
N ALA A 303 -4.07 16.14 -23.08
CA ALA A 303 -4.92 16.75 -22.08
C ALA A 303 -6.39 16.40 -22.33
N ARG A 304 -7.16 16.21 -21.25
CA ARG A 304 -8.55 15.77 -21.32
C ARG A 304 -9.38 16.36 -20.18
N TYR A 305 -10.70 16.24 -20.29
CA TYR A 305 -11.62 16.56 -19.20
C TYR A 305 -12.19 15.28 -18.57
N GLU A 306 -12.14 15.20 -17.26
CA GLU A 306 -12.77 14.15 -16.46
C GLU A 306 -13.82 14.75 -15.51
N ASN A 307 -14.62 13.90 -14.86
CA ASN A 307 -15.50 14.37 -13.79
C ASN A 307 -14.72 14.49 -12.49
N MET A 308 -14.92 15.59 -11.76
CA MET A 308 -14.22 15.83 -10.48
C MET A 308 -14.62 14.84 -9.38
N ASP A 309 -15.77 14.18 -9.48
CA ASP A 309 -16.29 13.30 -8.43
C ASP A 309 -15.56 11.95 -8.33
N LYS A 310 -14.68 11.66 -9.31
CA LYS A 310 -13.87 10.43 -9.34
C LYS A 310 -12.72 10.42 -8.33
N ASP A 311 -12.24 11.58 -7.91
CA ASP A 311 -11.00 11.70 -7.14
C ASP A 311 -11.10 12.88 -6.17
N ILE A 312 -11.98 12.78 -5.17
CA ILE A 312 -12.13 13.79 -4.11
C ILE A 312 -11.38 13.32 -2.87
N THR A 313 -10.42 14.11 -2.42
CA THR A 313 -9.54 13.80 -1.29
C THR A 313 -9.81 14.66 -0.06
N ALA A 314 -10.41 15.84 -0.23
CA ALA A 314 -10.83 16.70 0.87
C ALA A 314 -12.10 17.50 0.54
N MET A 315 -12.82 17.89 1.59
CA MET A 315 -14.00 18.75 1.49
C MET A 315 -14.01 19.78 2.62
N GLU A 316 -14.54 20.96 2.33
CA GLU A 316 -14.72 22.02 3.34
C GLU A 316 -15.97 22.86 3.06
N LEU A 317 -16.59 23.43 4.09
CA LEU A 317 -17.76 24.29 3.91
C LEU A 317 -17.41 25.78 3.83
N SER A 318 -18.12 26.50 2.96
CA SER A 318 -18.19 27.96 3.07
C SER A 318 -18.80 28.37 4.43
N PRO A 319 -18.56 29.60 4.92
CA PRO A 319 -18.93 30.00 6.28
C PRO A 319 -20.42 29.88 6.62
N THR A 320 -21.30 29.91 5.63
CA THR A 320 -22.76 29.78 5.77
C THR A 320 -23.32 28.54 5.08
N GLY A 321 -22.46 27.64 4.58
CA GLY A 321 -22.84 26.43 3.84
C GLY A 321 -23.58 26.66 2.51
N LYS A 322 -23.39 27.81 1.86
CA LYS A 322 -23.96 28.08 0.52
C LYS A 322 -23.20 27.39 -0.61
N ARG A 323 -21.91 27.14 -0.37
CA ARG A 323 -20.99 26.42 -1.25
C ARG A 323 -20.13 25.46 -0.44
N ALA A 324 -19.61 24.44 -1.09
CA ALA A 324 -18.55 23.57 -0.62
C ALA A 324 -17.26 23.82 -1.41
N LEU A 325 -16.13 23.60 -0.76
CA LEU A 325 -14.85 23.37 -1.41
C LEU A 325 -14.59 21.87 -1.51
N PHE A 326 -13.97 21.47 -2.61
CA PHE A 326 -13.46 20.13 -2.80
C PHE A 326 -12.03 20.21 -3.30
N GLU A 327 -11.16 19.42 -2.71
CA GLU A 327 -9.89 19.04 -3.31
C GLU A 327 -10.17 17.84 -4.21
N SER A 328 -9.87 17.98 -5.50
CA SER A 328 -9.97 16.88 -6.44
C SER A 328 -8.81 16.88 -7.41
N ARG A 329 -8.05 15.77 -7.43
CA ARG A 329 -6.86 15.58 -8.27
C ARG A 329 -5.91 16.78 -8.24
N GLY A 330 -5.61 17.26 -7.03
CA GLY A 330 -4.75 18.42 -6.80
C GLY A 330 -5.32 19.77 -7.24
N GLU A 331 -6.62 19.88 -7.54
CA GLU A 331 -7.29 21.15 -7.84
C GLU A 331 -8.37 21.47 -6.79
N ILE A 332 -8.57 22.76 -6.50
CA ILE A 332 -9.59 23.23 -5.55
C ILE A 332 -10.81 23.74 -6.30
N PHE A 333 -11.96 23.10 -6.08
CA PHE A 333 -13.23 23.51 -6.68
C PHE A 333 -14.17 24.12 -5.65
N SER A 334 -14.87 25.19 -6.01
CA SER A 334 -16.01 25.69 -5.26
C SER A 334 -17.33 25.29 -5.93
N VAL A 335 -18.13 24.48 -5.27
CA VAL A 335 -19.41 23.95 -5.78
C VAL A 335 -20.60 24.53 -5.00
N PRO A 336 -21.64 25.05 -5.66
CA PRO A 336 -22.81 25.59 -4.97
C PRO A 336 -23.73 24.49 -4.43
N LYS A 337 -24.43 24.79 -3.33
CA LYS A 337 -25.48 23.93 -2.79
C LYS A 337 -26.70 23.84 -3.72
N GLU A 338 -27.13 24.97 -4.25
CA GLU A 338 -28.40 25.08 -5.00
C GLU A 338 -28.26 25.88 -6.31
N ASN A 339 -27.73 27.12 -6.25
CA ASN A 339 -27.75 28.05 -7.38
C ASN A 339 -26.34 28.51 -7.80
N GLY A 340 -26.15 28.70 -9.12
CA GLY A 340 -24.91 29.13 -9.76
C GLY A 340 -24.03 27.98 -10.24
N ASP A 341 -22.88 28.32 -10.85
CA ASP A 341 -21.96 27.33 -11.42
C ASP A 341 -20.86 26.92 -10.42
N ALA A 342 -20.35 25.70 -10.58
CA ALA A 342 -19.10 25.28 -9.97
C ALA A 342 -17.92 26.06 -10.58
N ARG A 343 -16.85 26.26 -9.80
CA ARG A 343 -15.66 27.00 -10.24
C ARG A 343 -14.40 26.26 -9.83
N ASN A 344 -13.46 26.09 -10.77
CA ASN A 344 -12.09 25.75 -10.40
C ASN A 344 -11.42 27.03 -9.86
N ILE A 345 -11.05 26.99 -8.59
CA ILE A 345 -10.42 28.08 -7.84
C ILE A 345 -8.92 28.13 -8.11
N SER A 346 -8.23 27.01 -8.26
CA SER A 346 -6.77 26.95 -8.42
C SER A 346 -6.34 27.15 -9.89
N LYS A 347 -6.95 26.43 -10.83
CA LYS A 347 -6.61 26.44 -12.27
C LYS A 347 -5.13 26.16 -12.50
N SER A 348 -4.66 25.02 -11.98
CA SER A 348 -3.25 24.63 -12.01
C SER A 348 -3.08 23.11 -12.18
N PRO A 349 -3.31 22.57 -13.40
CA PRO A 349 -3.26 21.14 -13.69
C PRO A 349 -1.84 20.51 -13.63
N GLY A 350 -0.85 21.24 -13.11
CA GLY A 350 0.55 20.82 -13.00
C GLY A 350 1.17 21.14 -11.64
N SER A 351 0.34 21.45 -10.64
CA SER A 351 0.72 21.53 -9.23
C SER A 351 -0.32 20.79 -8.40
N HIS A 352 0.03 20.41 -7.18
CA HIS A 352 -0.84 19.63 -6.32
C HIS A 352 -1.34 20.49 -5.16
N GLU A 353 -2.59 20.93 -5.26
CA GLU A 353 -3.22 21.78 -4.26
C GLU A 353 -3.86 20.92 -3.18
N ARG A 354 -3.59 21.24 -1.91
CA ARG A 354 -4.05 20.43 -0.78
C ARG A 354 -4.65 21.24 0.34
N SER A 355 -5.45 20.57 1.16
CA SER A 355 -6.01 21.09 2.42
C SER A 355 -6.77 22.42 2.23
N PRO A 356 -7.84 22.44 1.40
CA PRO A 356 -8.62 23.66 1.18
C PRO A 356 -9.28 24.12 2.49
N GLY A 357 -9.29 25.43 2.71
CA GLY A 357 -9.92 26.07 3.86
C GLY A 357 -10.66 27.34 3.45
N TRP A 358 -11.82 27.61 4.06
CA TRP A 358 -12.52 28.87 3.86
C TRP A 358 -12.38 29.77 5.08
N SER A 359 -11.92 31.01 4.90
CA SER A 359 -11.88 31.96 6.01
C SER A 359 -13.30 32.24 6.53
N PRO A 360 -13.54 32.30 7.85
CA PRO A 360 -14.87 32.51 8.42
C PRO A 360 -15.62 33.76 7.94
N ASN A 361 -14.91 34.80 7.49
CA ASN A 361 -15.53 36.00 6.90
C ASN A 361 -15.93 35.85 5.41
N GLY A 362 -15.66 34.69 4.81
CA GLY A 362 -15.99 34.37 3.42
C GLY A 362 -15.04 34.95 2.37
N LYS A 363 -14.06 35.78 2.75
CA LYS A 363 -13.22 36.53 1.82
C LYS A 363 -12.17 35.66 1.11
N TRP A 364 -11.53 34.78 1.86
CA TRP A 364 -10.37 34.01 1.40
C TRP A 364 -10.68 32.52 1.36
N ILE A 365 -10.16 31.89 0.31
CA ILE A 365 -9.92 30.45 0.22
C ILE A 365 -8.42 30.24 0.40
N SER A 366 -8.04 29.36 1.32
CA SER A 366 -6.66 28.92 1.55
C SER A 366 -6.45 27.49 1.05
N TYR A 367 -5.24 27.18 0.62
CA TYR A 367 -4.75 25.82 0.35
C TYR A 367 -3.23 25.87 0.36
N VAL A 368 -2.56 24.72 0.37
CA VAL A 368 -1.12 24.66 0.07
C VAL A 368 -0.90 24.21 -1.36
N SER A 369 0.13 24.75 -2.04
CA SER A 369 0.47 24.38 -3.42
C SER A 369 1.98 24.34 -3.60
N ASP A 370 2.46 23.37 -4.37
CA ASP A 370 3.87 23.18 -4.73
C ASP A 370 4.26 23.85 -6.06
N ARG A 371 3.37 24.65 -6.66
CA ARG A 371 3.57 25.33 -7.95
C ARG A 371 4.89 26.10 -8.08
N ASN A 372 5.42 26.62 -6.96
CA ASN A 372 6.68 27.37 -6.90
C ASN A 372 7.86 26.52 -6.36
N GLY A 373 7.80 25.20 -6.51
CA GLY A 373 8.86 24.27 -6.12
C GLY A 373 8.65 23.65 -4.75
N ASN A 374 8.42 24.43 -3.68
CA ASN A 374 8.05 23.93 -2.34
C ASN A 374 6.60 24.29 -2.00
N TYR A 375 5.96 23.48 -1.15
CA TYR A 375 4.62 23.78 -0.67
C TYR A 375 4.58 25.13 0.06
N GLN A 376 3.68 26.00 -0.38
CA GLN A 376 3.44 27.33 0.19
C GLN A 376 1.96 27.50 0.49
N LEU A 377 1.62 28.28 1.52
CA LEU A 377 0.24 28.71 1.73
C LEU A 377 -0.16 29.65 0.59
N VAL A 378 -1.28 29.33 -0.05
CA VAL A 378 -1.90 30.15 -1.08
C VAL A 378 -3.18 30.75 -0.52
N LEU A 379 -3.38 32.05 -0.76
CA LEU A 379 -4.64 32.73 -0.50
C LEU A 379 -5.23 33.23 -1.81
N ARG A 380 -6.52 32.93 -2.02
CA ARG A 380 -7.27 33.38 -3.20
C ARG A 380 -8.62 33.93 -2.78
N ASP A 381 -9.13 34.91 -3.50
CA ASP A 381 -10.51 35.36 -3.28
C ASP A 381 -11.50 34.26 -3.75
N GLN A 382 -12.70 34.25 -3.20
CA GLN A 382 -13.68 33.18 -3.48
C GLN A 382 -14.16 33.09 -4.94
N LEU A 383 -13.93 34.12 -5.76
CA LEU A 383 -14.28 34.15 -7.17
C LEU A 383 -13.12 33.74 -8.07
N ALA A 384 -11.90 33.63 -7.51
CA ALA A 384 -10.67 33.38 -8.22
C ALA A 384 -10.36 34.42 -9.31
N GLU A 385 -10.80 35.67 -9.10
CA GLU A 385 -10.61 36.80 -10.02
C GLU A 385 -9.25 37.47 -9.84
N LYS A 386 -8.70 37.46 -8.64
CA LYS A 386 -7.38 38.03 -8.33
C LYS A 386 -6.30 36.96 -8.39
N ASP A 387 -5.07 37.42 -8.63
CA ASP A 387 -3.90 36.56 -8.56
C ASP A 387 -3.73 35.96 -7.15
N PRO A 388 -3.29 34.68 -7.07
CA PRO A 388 -3.02 34.03 -5.80
C PRO A 388 -1.89 34.73 -5.04
N VAL A 389 -2.05 34.84 -3.71
CA VAL A 389 -0.99 35.32 -2.81
C VAL A 389 -0.29 34.13 -2.18
N TYR A 390 1.00 34.01 -2.43
CA TYR A 390 1.85 32.98 -1.84
C TYR A 390 2.51 33.46 -0.55
N ILE A 391 2.45 32.65 0.49
CA ILE A 391 3.07 32.86 1.80
C ILE A 391 3.95 31.65 2.11
N LYS A 392 5.25 31.88 2.31
CA LYS A 392 6.18 30.84 2.73
C LYS A 392 5.89 30.42 4.17
N LEU A 393 5.71 29.12 4.41
CA LEU A 393 5.42 28.55 5.72
C LEU A 393 6.66 28.02 6.45
N GLY A 394 7.71 27.67 5.70
CA GLY A 394 8.94 27.07 6.24
C GLY A 394 9.78 26.44 5.14
N GLU A 395 10.66 25.51 5.53
CA GLU A 395 11.47 24.70 4.61
C GLU A 395 10.97 23.24 4.49
N SER A 396 10.01 22.84 5.32
CA SER A 396 9.40 21.50 5.28
C SER A 396 8.74 21.25 3.93
N GLY A 397 8.82 20.01 3.45
CA GLY A 397 8.25 19.58 2.18
C GLY A 397 6.74 19.47 2.22
N PHE A 398 6.12 19.20 3.39
CA PHE A 398 4.66 19.06 3.50
C PHE A 398 4.08 19.77 4.72
N TYR A 399 2.84 20.24 4.59
CA TYR A 399 2.08 20.93 5.63
C TYR A 399 0.64 20.42 5.68
N PHE A 400 0.08 20.30 6.88
CA PHE A 400 -1.23 19.67 7.13
C PHE A 400 -2.11 20.50 8.06
N GLY A 401 -3.42 20.33 7.92
CA GLY A 401 -4.42 20.85 8.86
C GLY A 401 -4.51 22.37 8.88
N LEU A 402 -4.65 23.01 7.71
CA LEU A 402 -4.89 24.44 7.60
C LEU A 402 -6.24 24.80 8.24
N THR A 403 -6.23 25.42 9.42
CA THR A 403 -7.49 25.81 10.10
C THR A 403 -7.48 27.28 10.51
N TRP A 404 -8.45 28.02 9.98
CA TRP A 404 -8.61 29.45 10.20
C TRP A 404 -9.01 29.77 11.63
N SER A 405 -8.44 30.83 12.19
CA SER A 405 -8.96 31.45 13.40
C SER A 405 -10.37 32.02 13.14
N PRO A 406 -11.29 31.99 14.12
CA PRO A 406 -12.65 32.54 13.96
C PRO A 406 -12.71 33.99 13.47
N ASP A 407 -11.70 34.82 13.80
CA ASP A 407 -11.59 36.21 13.33
C ASP A 407 -11.02 36.37 11.91
N SER A 408 -10.69 35.27 11.23
CA SER A 408 -10.11 35.21 9.88
C SER A 408 -8.75 35.89 9.72
N LYS A 409 -7.97 36.05 10.79
CA LYS A 409 -6.65 36.72 10.75
C LYS A 409 -5.46 35.77 10.80
N LYS A 410 -5.66 34.55 11.28
CA LYS A 410 -4.60 33.56 11.49
C LYS A 410 -5.01 32.19 10.98
N LEU A 411 -4.03 31.35 10.71
CA LEU A 411 -4.17 29.95 10.33
C LEU A 411 -3.18 29.15 11.17
N PHE A 412 -3.60 28.06 11.82
CA PHE A 412 -2.65 27.07 12.31
C PHE A 412 -2.43 25.98 11.27
N TYR A 413 -1.29 25.30 11.37
CA TYR A 413 -0.93 24.14 10.56
C TYR A 413 0.19 23.35 11.23
N SER A 414 0.38 22.11 10.79
CA SER A 414 1.51 21.27 11.17
C SER A 414 2.38 20.93 9.97
N ASP A 415 3.58 20.42 10.18
CA ASP A 415 4.47 19.98 9.10
C ASP A 415 4.83 18.48 9.19
N SER A 416 5.49 17.97 8.14
CA SER A 416 6.05 16.61 8.07
C SER A 416 7.08 16.29 9.17
N HIS A 417 7.53 17.28 9.95
CA HIS A 417 8.53 17.13 11.00
C HIS A 417 7.96 17.25 12.41
N LEU A 418 6.65 17.06 12.59
CA LEU A 418 5.99 17.03 13.90
C LEU A 418 6.10 18.37 14.64
N ASN A 419 5.97 19.48 13.91
CA ASN A 419 5.87 20.82 14.49
C ASN A 419 4.45 21.37 14.29
N LEU A 420 3.98 22.18 15.24
CA LEU A 420 2.73 22.94 15.16
C LEU A 420 3.06 24.43 15.09
N PHE A 421 2.46 25.12 14.13
CA PHE A 421 2.65 26.56 13.90
C PHE A 421 1.33 27.29 13.79
N TYR A 422 1.38 28.62 13.91
CA TYR A 422 0.39 29.49 13.29
C TYR A 422 1.06 30.58 12.45
N VAL A 423 0.35 31.05 11.43
CA VAL A 423 0.74 32.18 10.57
C VAL A 423 -0.27 33.32 10.72
N ASP A 424 0.23 34.54 10.90
CA ASP A 424 -0.57 35.76 10.83
C ASP A 424 -0.66 36.24 9.38
N ILE A 425 -1.88 36.37 8.86
CA ILE A 425 -2.11 36.58 7.42
C ILE A 425 -1.76 37.99 6.96
N ALA A 426 -1.93 38.98 7.83
CA ALA A 426 -1.62 40.37 7.49
C ALA A 426 -0.11 40.61 7.47
N THR A 427 0.60 40.11 8.50
CA THR A 427 2.04 40.31 8.66
C THR A 427 2.89 39.25 7.98
N ARG A 428 2.28 38.11 7.59
CA ARG A 428 2.94 36.90 7.07
C ARG A 428 3.93 36.27 8.05
N LYS A 429 3.82 36.59 9.34
CA LYS A 429 4.70 36.07 10.38
C LYS A 429 4.27 34.66 10.78
N VAL A 430 5.17 33.69 10.64
CA VAL A 430 5.05 32.33 11.16
C VAL A 430 5.55 32.28 12.60
N VAL A 431 4.83 31.57 13.46
CA VAL A 431 5.16 31.37 14.88
C VAL A 431 5.00 29.90 15.25
N THR A 432 6.04 29.32 15.82
CA THR A 432 6.00 27.96 16.38
C THR A 432 5.20 27.93 17.68
N VAL A 433 4.26 26.99 17.79
CA VAL A 433 3.49 26.71 19.01
C VAL A 433 4.20 25.64 19.84
N THR A 434 4.51 24.49 19.23
CA THR A 434 5.19 23.36 19.88
C THR A 434 5.73 22.37 18.83
N ASN A 435 6.39 21.30 19.29
CA ASN A 435 6.62 20.06 18.55
C ASN A 435 6.17 18.85 19.38
N ASP A 436 6.08 17.67 18.75
CA ASP A 436 5.89 16.38 19.42
C ASP A 436 6.97 15.38 19.01
N LYS A 437 8.20 15.59 19.48
CA LYS A 437 9.34 14.68 19.25
C LYS A 437 9.41 13.49 20.22
N LEU A 438 8.52 13.45 21.22
CA LEU A 438 8.43 12.33 22.16
C LEU A 438 7.47 11.24 21.66
N GLY A 439 6.50 11.61 20.83
CA GLY A 439 5.58 10.65 20.23
C GLY A 439 6.24 9.73 19.21
N SER A 440 5.90 8.44 19.27
CA SER A 440 6.23 7.43 18.27
C SER A 440 5.34 7.56 17.02
N VAL A 441 5.20 8.78 16.50
CA VAL A 441 4.28 9.12 15.40
C VAL A 441 4.95 8.83 14.07
N THR A 442 4.63 7.66 13.50
CA THR A 442 5.16 7.24 12.19
C THR A 442 4.28 7.70 11.03
N ASN A 443 2.95 7.77 11.23
CA ASN A 443 2.00 8.29 10.24
C ASN A 443 1.99 9.82 10.24
N ARG A 444 2.55 10.44 9.21
CA ARG A 444 2.76 11.91 9.14
C ARG A 444 2.05 12.53 7.93
N THR A 445 0.76 12.24 7.75
CA THR A 445 -0.05 12.71 6.61
C THR A 445 -1.15 13.70 7.00
N GLU A 446 -1.27 14.01 8.28
CA GLU A 446 -2.32 14.86 8.83
C GLU A 446 -1.81 15.65 10.04
N ASN A 447 -2.66 16.52 10.58
CA ASN A 447 -2.33 17.25 11.79
C ASN A 447 -2.51 16.38 13.05
N ASN A 448 -1.43 15.70 13.43
CA ASN A 448 -1.38 14.82 14.62
C ASN A 448 -1.64 15.55 15.96
N PHE A 449 -1.54 16.88 15.99
CA PHE A 449 -1.81 17.68 17.19
C PHE A 449 -3.30 17.86 17.50
N ASN A 450 -4.20 17.49 16.57
CA ASN A 450 -5.66 17.61 16.73
C ASN A 450 -6.09 18.99 17.28
N SER A 451 -5.51 20.05 16.73
CA SER A 451 -5.60 21.39 17.33
C SER A 451 -6.96 22.07 17.11
N SER A 452 -7.33 22.99 18.01
CA SER A 452 -8.58 23.75 17.89
C SER A 452 -8.43 25.20 18.35
N TRP A 453 -9.12 26.12 17.68
CA TRP A 453 -9.18 27.54 18.06
C TRP A 453 -10.27 27.81 19.09
N SER A 454 -9.99 28.66 20.07
CA SER A 454 -11.04 29.27 20.90
C SER A 454 -11.91 30.21 20.06
N ALA A 455 -13.18 30.37 20.45
CA ALA A 455 -14.15 31.21 19.74
C ALA A 455 -13.71 32.68 19.57
N ASP A 456 -12.85 33.19 20.46
CA ASP A 456 -12.30 34.55 20.42
C ASP A 456 -10.92 34.66 19.73
N SER A 457 -10.41 33.56 19.16
CA SER A 457 -9.13 33.49 18.45
C SER A 457 -7.89 33.77 19.33
N LYS A 458 -8.00 33.67 20.66
CA LYS A 458 -6.89 33.97 21.59
C LYS A 458 -6.16 32.74 22.14
N TRP A 459 -6.73 31.55 21.94
CA TRP A 459 -6.19 30.30 22.45
C TRP A 459 -6.20 29.21 21.39
N ILE A 460 -5.22 28.31 21.48
CA ILE A 460 -5.16 27.06 20.71
C ILE A 460 -5.10 25.91 21.71
N SER A 461 -5.98 24.91 21.57
CA SER A 461 -5.81 23.62 22.25
C SER A 461 -5.10 22.64 21.30
N TYR A 462 -4.33 21.71 21.86
CA TYR A 462 -3.65 20.68 21.08
C TYR A 462 -3.28 19.47 21.96
N ILE A 463 -2.92 18.38 21.31
CA ILE A 463 -2.46 17.12 21.92
C ILE A 463 -0.96 16.98 21.73
N LYS A 464 -0.28 16.49 22.77
CA LYS A 464 1.16 16.25 22.75
C LYS A 464 1.53 15.08 23.66
N THR A 465 2.48 14.27 23.21
CA THR A 465 3.04 13.15 23.97
C THR A 465 3.94 13.62 25.12
N LEU A 466 3.78 12.99 26.29
CA LEU A 466 4.58 13.19 27.48
C LEU A 466 5.72 12.15 27.57
N GLU A 467 6.64 12.33 28.52
CA GLU A 467 7.79 11.43 28.72
C GLU A 467 7.41 9.98 29.03
N ASN A 468 6.21 9.75 29.57
CA ASN A 468 5.68 8.41 29.84
C ASN A 468 5.05 7.73 28.61
N GLY A 469 5.06 8.39 27.45
CA GLY A 469 4.47 7.90 26.19
C GLY A 469 2.96 8.13 26.05
N ASN A 470 2.27 8.62 27.09
CA ASN A 470 0.87 9.00 26.99
C ASN A 470 0.73 10.42 26.44
N SER A 471 -0.36 10.66 25.71
CA SER A 471 -0.70 11.99 25.21
C SER A 471 -1.51 12.79 26.22
N ALA A 472 -1.31 14.11 26.25
CA ALA A 472 -2.04 15.04 27.11
C ALA A 472 -2.60 16.23 26.33
N VAL A 473 -3.66 16.82 26.86
CA VAL A 473 -4.24 18.07 26.34
C VAL A 473 -3.43 19.25 26.84
N PHE A 474 -3.12 20.19 25.95
CA PHE A 474 -2.48 21.46 26.24
C PHE A 474 -3.32 22.62 25.70
N ILE A 475 -3.18 23.79 26.33
CA ILE A 475 -3.74 25.06 25.86
C ILE A 475 -2.63 26.10 25.74
N TYR A 476 -2.51 26.73 24.57
CA TYR A 476 -1.54 27.79 24.26
C TYR A 476 -2.22 29.16 24.19
N SER A 477 -1.66 30.15 24.88
CA SER A 477 -2.09 31.54 24.82
C SER A 477 -1.36 32.32 23.74
N LEU A 478 -2.09 32.95 22.83
CA LEU A 478 -1.48 33.84 21.83
C LEU A 478 -0.99 35.17 22.43
N ILE A 479 -1.47 35.54 23.62
CA ILE A 479 -1.08 36.79 24.29
C ILE A 479 0.26 36.62 24.99
N SER A 480 0.41 35.56 25.78
CA SER A 480 1.64 35.31 26.55
C SER A 480 2.67 34.46 25.79
N GLY A 481 2.24 33.77 24.74
CA GLY A 481 3.08 32.84 23.98
C GLY A 481 3.44 31.57 24.76
N LYS A 482 2.64 31.19 25.77
CA LYS A 482 2.91 30.05 26.66
C LYS A 482 1.84 28.96 26.56
N SER A 483 2.27 27.71 26.64
CA SER A 483 1.42 26.53 26.79
C SER A 483 1.22 26.14 28.25
N THR A 484 0.05 25.60 28.58
CA THR A 484 -0.29 25.01 29.88
C THR A 484 -0.84 23.60 29.66
N GLN A 485 -0.32 22.62 30.40
CA GLN A 485 -0.84 21.25 30.40
C GLN A 485 -2.18 21.19 31.16
N VAL A 486 -3.16 20.49 30.61
CA VAL A 486 -4.52 20.36 31.17
C VAL A 486 -4.72 19.03 31.87
N THR A 487 -4.31 17.92 31.24
CA THR A 487 -4.52 16.56 31.75
C THR A 487 -3.22 16.01 32.36
N ASP A 488 -3.34 15.15 33.38
CA ASP A 488 -2.22 14.66 34.17
C ASP A 488 -1.27 13.67 33.46
N GLY A 489 -1.72 13.02 32.38
CA GLY A 489 -0.95 12.03 31.64
C GLY A 489 -1.08 10.59 32.14
N ILE A 490 -1.99 10.30 33.07
CA ILE A 490 -2.29 8.93 33.53
C ILE A 490 -3.14 8.20 32.48
N GLY A 491 -4.12 8.90 31.90
CA GLY A 491 -4.79 8.49 30.67
C GLY A 491 -4.13 9.10 29.43
N SER A 492 -4.37 8.50 28.27
CA SER A 492 -3.95 9.06 26.98
C SER A 492 -5.07 9.88 26.37
N ALA A 493 -4.85 11.19 26.26
CA ALA A 493 -5.75 12.10 25.57
C ALA A 493 -5.68 11.95 24.05
N GLY A 494 -6.82 12.07 23.38
CA GLY A 494 -6.96 12.16 21.93
C GLY A 494 -7.55 13.50 21.52
N THR A 495 -8.36 13.55 20.46
CA THR A 495 -8.99 14.76 19.88
C THR A 495 -9.44 15.82 20.90
N THR A 496 -9.23 17.12 20.60
CA THR A 496 -9.69 18.25 21.42
C THR A 496 -10.43 19.32 20.60
N VAL A 497 -11.50 19.92 21.15
CA VAL A 497 -12.26 21.00 20.49
C VAL A 497 -12.91 21.97 21.48
N PHE A 498 -12.85 23.27 21.21
CA PHE A 498 -13.57 24.27 22.00
C PHE A 498 -15.07 24.28 21.69
N SER A 499 -15.89 24.60 22.70
CA SER A 499 -17.31 24.89 22.50
C SER A 499 -17.50 26.29 21.88
N ARG A 500 -18.53 26.43 21.04
CA ARG A 500 -18.87 27.70 20.36
C ARG A 500 -19.11 28.86 21.32
N ASP A 501 -19.65 28.58 22.50
CA ASP A 501 -19.95 29.56 23.54
C ASP A 501 -18.74 29.93 24.41
N GLY A 502 -17.58 29.30 24.18
CA GLY A 502 -16.34 29.62 24.88
C GLY A 502 -16.29 29.15 26.34
N LYS A 503 -17.20 28.26 26.75
CA LYS A 503 -17.31 27.79 28.14
C LYS A 503 -16.58 26.48 28.41
N TYR A 504 -16.45 25.63 27.39
CA TYR A 504 -15.94 24.28 27.53
C TYR A 504 -14.83 23.98 26.52
N LEU A 505 -13.90 23.12 26.91
CA LEU A 505 -13.03 22.39 26.00
C LEU A 505 -13.38 20.91 26.09
N PHE A 506 -13.83 20.33 24.99
CA PHE A 506 -14.10 18.89 24.91
C PHE A 506 -12.84 18.16 24.48
N PHE A 507 -12.63 16.96 25.01
CA PHE A 507 -11.56 16.07 24.57
C PHE A 507 -11.89 14.60 24.83
N THR A 508 -11.21 13.69 24.13
CA THR A 508 -11.27 12.25 24.42
C THR A 508 -10.10 11.83 25.29
N ALA A 509 -10.29 10.86 26.17
CA ALA A 509 -9.18 10.19 26.85
C ALA A 509 -9.47 8.70 27.08
N SER A 510 -8.42 7.89 26.96
CA SER A 510 -8.43 6.44 27.18
C SER A 510 -7.56 6.06 28.37
N THR A 511 -8.05 5.12 29.18
CA THR A 511 -7.30 4.49 30.27
C THR A 511 -6.93 3.04 29.98
N ASN A 512 -7.27 2.51 28.79
CA ASN A 512 -7.01 1.12 28.41
C ASN A 512 -6.00 0.97 27.25
N ILE A 513 -5.33 2.07 26.86
CA ILE A 513 -4.36 2.10 25.75
C ILE A 513 -3.07 1.32 26.02
N GLY A 514 -2.81 0.87 27.25
CA GLY A 514 -1.47 0.48 27.72
C GLY A 514 -0.64 -0.42 26.80
N LEU A 515 -1.22 -1.45 26.18
CA LEU A 515 -0.50 -2.35 25.25
C LEU A 515 -0.58 -1.94 23.77
N GLY A 516 -1.31 -0.87 23.47
CA GLY A 516 -1.49 -0.30 22.13
C GLY A 516 -0.88 1.10 21.94
N ASN A 517 -0.12 1.60 22.92
CA ASN A 517 0.53 2.92 22.85
C ASN A 517 1.87 2.91 22.09
N SER A 518 2.37 1.73 21.72
CA SER A 518 3.57 1.54 20.90
C SER A 518 3.19 0.96 19.54
N GLY A 519 3.75 1.52 18.47
CA GLY A 519 3.46 1.11 17.10
C GLY A 519 3.90 -0.33 16.77
N LEU A 520 3.28 -0.95 15.77
CA LEU A 520 3.59 -2.29 15.23
C LEU A 520 3.56 -3.48 16.22
N HIS A 521 3.05 -3.34 17.44
CA HIS A 521 2.96 -4.48 18.36
C HIS A 521 1.78 -5.40 17.99
N MET A 522 2.07 -6.68 17.74
CA MET A 522 1.02 -7.67 17.50
C MET A 522 0.18 -7.92 18.76
N THR A 523 0.73 -7.63 19.94
CA THR A 523 -0.01 -7.59 21.21
C THR A 523 -1.26 -6.69 21.16
N ALA A 524 -1.38 -5.73 20.24
CA ALA A 524 -2.53 -4.83 20.18
C ALA A 524 -3.80 -5.40 19.47
N TYR A 525 -3.70 -6.46 18.65
CA TYR A 525 -4.76 -6.84 17.69
C TYR A 525 -6.15 -7.12 18.28
N ASP A 526 -6.25 -7.72 19.46
CA ASP A 526 -7.53 -8.01 20.14
C ASP A 526 -7.78 -7.12 21.37
N ARG A 527 -7.13 -5.94 21.41
CA ARG A 527 -7.23 -5.01 22.54
C ARG A 527 -7.76 -3.66 22.04
N PRO A 528 -9.08 -3.55 21.79
CA PRO A 528 -9.65 -2.30 21.29
C PRO A 528 -9.46 -1.18 22.31
N ASN A 529 -8.90 -0.07 21.85
CA ASN A 529 -8.81 1.15 22.64
C ASN A 529 -10.20 1.79 22.72
N THR A 530 -10.65 2.08 23.93
CA THR A 530 -11.89 2.81 24.16
C THR A 530 -11.57 4.09 24.90
N SER A 531 -12.28 5.15 24.55
CA SER A 531 -12.15 6.47 25.17
C SER A 531 -13.50 6.91 25.72
N SER A 532 -13.46 7.82 26.69
CA SER A 532 -14.61 8.63 27.11
C SER A 532 -14.44 10.07 26.60
N ILE A 533 -15.55 10.79 26.43
CA ILE A 533 -15.50 12.23 26.15
C ILE A 533 -15.61 12.99 27.47
N TYR A 534 -14.71 13.95 27.65
CA TYR A 534 -14.63 14.84 28.80
C TYR A 534 -14.88 16.28 28.38
N ALA A 535 -15.38 17.09 29.31
CA ALA A 535 -15.50 18.53 29.18
C ALA A 535 -14.70 19.21 30.29
N LEU A 536 -13.72 20.02 29.92
CA LEU A 536 -13.06 20.97 30.82
C LEU A 536 -13.90 22.25 30.91
N ILE A 537 -14.27 22.65 32.11
CA ILE A 537 -14.95 23.94 32.38
C ILE A 537 -13.90 25.06 32.46
N LEU A 538 -13.89 25.95 31.47
CA LEU A 538 -12.77 26.88 31.24
C LEU A 538 -12.63 27.98 32.31
N ALA A 539 -13.73 28.52 32.81
CA ALA A 539 -13.76 29.54 33.87
C ALA A 539 -14.33 28.97 35.17
N LYS A 540 -13.78 29.35 36.32
CA LYS A 540 -14.23 28.92 37.67
C LYS A 540 -15.69 29.26 37.95
N GLN A 541 -16.20 30.33 37.32
CA GLN A 541 -17.58 30.83 37.50
C GLN A 541 -18.60 30.21 36.52
N THR A 542 -18.14 29.39 35.57
CA THR A 542 -19.05 28.69 34.67
C THR A 542 -19.72 27.55 35.45
N PRO A 543 -21.06 27.47 35.50
CA PRO A 543 -21.76 26.38 36.17
C PRO A 543 -21.38 25.01 35.59
N SER A 544 -21.43 23.97 36.43
CA SER A 544 -21.27 22.59 35.97
C SER A 544 -22.35 22.23 34.93
N LEU A 545 -21.98 21.39 33.94
CA LEU A 545 -22.92 20.77 33.01
C LEU A 545 -23.98 19.91 33.73
N PHE A 546 -23.67 19.45 34.95
CA PHE A 546 -24.50 18.58 35.78
C PHE A 546 -25.07 19.31 36.99
N ALA A 547 -25.36 20.61 36.88
CA ALA A 547 -25.99 21.35 37.96
C ALA A 547 -27.29 20.64 38.42
N ALA A 548 -27.43 20.43 39.73
CA ALA A 548 -28.60 19.80 40.31
C ALA A 548 -29.86 20.60 39.94
N GLN A 549 -30.86 19.92 39.39
CA GLN A 549 -32.18 20.50 39.12
C GLN A 549 -33.11 20.10 40.27
N SER A 550 -33.93 21.04 40.74
CA SER A 550 -34.97 20.78 41.73
C SER A 550 -36.31 21.27 41.18
N ASP A 551 -37.35 20.45 41.32
CA ASP A 551 -38.73 20.77 40.91
C ASP A 551 -39.47 21.55 42.01
N GLU A 552 -38.74 22.34 42.83
CA GLU A 552 -39.40 23.20 43.81
C GLU A 552 -40.32 24.19 43.10
N GLU A 553 -41.55 24.31 43.60
CA GLU A 553 -42.53 25.26 43.11
C GLU A 553 -41.96 26.69 43.16
N VAL A 554 -42.08 27.43 42.06
CA VAL A 554 -41.70 28.85 42.04
C VAL A 554 -42.73 29.60 42.88
N VAL A 555 -42.39 29.91 44.12
CA VAL A 555 -43.15 30.85 44.95
C VAL A 555 -43.04 32.22 44.29
N LYS A 556 -44.13 32.66 43.64
CA LYS A 556 -44.25 34.05 43.23
C LYS A 556 -44.47 34.87 44.49
N ASP A 557 -43.50 35.73 44.81
CA ASP A 557 -43.72 36.80 45.77
C ASP A 557 -44.83 37.72 45.22
N GLU A 558 -46.01 37.59 45.81
CA GLU A 558 -47.06 38.60 45.81
C GLU A 558 -46.65 39.68 46.81
N ASP A 559 -46.13 40.81 46.31
CA ASP A 559 -46.51 42.17 46.70
C ASP A 559 -45.46 43.21 46.24
N GLU A 560 -45.81 43.96 45.20
CA GLU A 560 -45.85 45.44 45.31
C GLU A 560 -46.67 46.02 44.15
N VAL A 561 -47.91 46.37 44.49
CA VAL A 561 -48.78 47.26 43.72
C VAL A 561 -48.36 48.70 44.02
N VAL A 562 -48.31 49.58 43.01
CA VAL A 562 -48.99 50.91 43.00
C VAL A 562 -48.75 51.72 41.71
N LYS A 563 -49.88 51.92 40.99
CA LYS A 563 -50.40 53.11 40.25
C LYS A 563 -49.77 53.52 38.90
N LYS A 564 -50.53 53.42 37.78
CA LYS A 564 -51.54 54.39 37.21
C LYS A 564 -50.86 55.60 36.55
N ASP A 565 -51.22 56.14 35.39
CA ASP A 565 -52.36 56.04 34.46
C ASP A 565 -51.91 56.73 33.14
N ALA A 566 -52.44 56.33 31.98
CA ALA A 566 -53.05 57.23 30.98
C ALA A 566 -53.36 56.52 29.64
N LYS A 567 -54.58 56.74 29.17
CA LYS A 567 -55.24 56.18 27.98
C LYS A 567 -54.94 56.98 26.69
N THR A 568 -54.70 56.25 25.60
CA THR A 568 -55.15 56.35 24.17
C THR A 568 -55.58 57.70 23.54
N PRO A 569 -55.38 57.91 22.21
CA PRO A 569 -56.18 57.21 21.19
C PRO A 569 -55.47 56.82 19.86
N LYS A 570 -56.15 55.95 19.10
CA LYS A 570 -55.84 55.46 17.75
C LYS A 570 -56.03 56.54 16.65
N SER A 571 -55.19 56.52 15.62
CA SER A 571 -55.49 56.93 14.23
C SER A 571 -54.55 56.17 13.26
N THR A 572 -55.02 55.17 12.50
CA THR A 572 -55.38 55.20 11.06
C THR A 572 -54.29 55.60 10.05
N ASN A 573 -53.98 54.61 9.19
CA ASN A 573 -53.48 54.62 7.81
C ASN A 573 -52.00 54.92 7.42
N ALA A 574 -51.44 53.89 6.78
CA ALA A 574 -50.56 53.86 5.59
C ALA A 574 -49.18 54.54 5.64
N GLU A 575 -48.11 53.73 5.63
CA GLU A 575 -47.19 53.65 4.48
C GLU A 575 -46.14 52.53 4.65
N LYS A 576 -45.87 51.82 3.55
CA LYS A 576 -44.84 50.78 3.44
C LYS A 576 -43.46 51.42 3.51
N VAL A 577 -42.75 51.24 4.62
CA VAL A 577 -41.29 51.44 4.68
C VAL A 577 -40.61 50.09 4.90
N LYS A 578 -39.83 49.65 3.91
CA LYS A 578 -38.87 48.54 4.02
C LYS A 578 -37.86 48.88 5.12
N VAL A 579 -38.03 48.31 6.30
CA VAL A 579 -36.96 48.25 7.30
C VAL A 579 -35.98 47.17 6.84
N VAL A 580 -34.81 47.62 6.37
CA VAL A 580 -33.63 46.77 6.21
C VAL A 580 -33.33 46.18 7.59
N LYS A 581 -33.51 44.86 7.74
CA LYS A 581 -33.00 44.12 8.90
C LYS A 581 -31.48 44.29 8.91
N LYS A 582 -31.01 45.09 9.87
CA LYS A 582 -29.60 45.22 10.21
C LYS A 582 -29.14 43.86 10.73
N ASP A 583 -28.14 43.26 10.08
CA ASP A 583 -27.46 42.04 10.50
C ASP A 583 -27.09 42.13 11.98
N GLN A 584 -27.77 41.36 12.83
CA GLN A 584 -27.24 40.97 14.13
C GLN A 584 -26.11 39.97 13.88
N ARG A 585 -24.88 40.47 13.77
CA ARG A 585 -23.70 39.62 13.97
C ARG A 585 -23.72 39.20 15.44
N ASP A 586 -23.80 37.90 15.70
CA ASP A 586 -23.57 37.33 17.01
C ASP A 586 -22.27 37.91 17.59
N THR A 587 -22.36 38.56 18.75
CA THR A 587 -21.19 39.05 19.49
C THR A 587 -20.30 37.85 19.86
N VAL A 588 -19.04 37.87 19.42
CA VAL A 588 -18.05 36.82 19.73
C VAL A 588 -17.95 36.63 21.25
N ALA A 589 -18.24 35.43 21.73
CA ALA A 589 -18.10 35.11 23.15
C ALA A 589 -16.62 35.23 23.56
N LEU A 590 -16.32 36.09 24.54
CA LEU A 590 -14.97 36.20 25.10
C LEU A 590 -14.64 34.91 25.86
N VAL A 591 -13.52 34.27 25.54
CA VAL A 591 -13.12 33.02 26.18
C VAL A 591 -12.26 33.33 27.40
N LYS A 592 -12.84 33.16 28.59
CA LYS A 592 -12.12 33.28 29.86
C LYS A 592 -11.63 31.89 30.27
N ILE A 593 -10.31 31.76 30.48
CA ILE A 593 -9.69 30.55 31.01
C ILE A 593 -8.97 30.92 32.31
N ASP A 594 -9.43 30.37 33.43
CA ASP A 594 -8.67 30.42 34.68
C ASP A 594 -7.67 29.25 34.64
N LEU A 595 -6.37 29.47 34.81
CA LEU A 595 -5.35 28.41 34.60
C LEU A 595 -5.06 27.56 35.85
N ASP A 596 -5.43 28.04 37.03
CA ASP A 596 -5.22 27.26 38.26
C ASP A 596 -6.16 26.05 38.29
N ASN A 597 -5.63 24.91 38.71
CA ASN A 597 -6.39 23.68 38.97
C ASN A 597 -7.35 23.34 37.82
N LEU A 598 -6.84 23.33 36.59
CA LEU A 598 -7.62 22.97 35.41
C LEU A 598 -8.15 21.54 35.48
N SER A 599 -7.33 20.61 35.98
CA SER A 599 -7.69 19.19 36.17
C SER A 599 -8.94 19.01 37.00
N ASP A 600 -9.11 19.81 38.05
CA ASP A 600 -10.22 19.71 39.01
C ASP A 600 -11.57 20.12 38.41
N ARG A 601 -11.57 20.69 37.20
CA ARG A 601 -12.74 21.16 36.46
C ARG A 601 -13.07 20.31 35.24
N ILE A 602 -12.47 19.14 35.15
CA ILE A 602 -12.76 18.15 34.10
C ILE A 602 -13.93 17.28 34.57
N VAL A 603 -14.97 17.17 33.73
CA VAL A 603 -16.11 16.28 33.96
C VAL A 603 -16.29 15.32 32.79
N ALA A 604 -16.62 14.06 33.06
CA ALA A 604 -16.95 13.09 32.01
C ALA A 604 -18.37 13.33 31.50
N LEU A 605 -18.57 13.29 30.18
CA LEU A 605 -19.91 13.27 29.60
C LEU A 605 -20.57 11.90 29.86
N PRO A 606 -21.91 11.83 30.02
CA PRO A 606 -22.63 10.60 30.33
C PRO A 606 -22.79 9.72 29.06
N LEU A 607 -21.65 9.34 28.47
CA LEU A 607 -21.54 8.50 27.28
C LEU A 607 -20.75 7.25 27.64
N SER A 608 -21.15 6.10 27.11
CA SER A 608 -20.38 4.86 27.26
C SER A 608 -18.99 5.00 26.64
N ALA A 609 -17.98 4.33 27.18
CA ALA A 609 -16.67 4.29 26.52
C ALA A 609 -16.79 3.69 25.11
N GLY A 610 -16.05 4.25 24.15
CA GLY A 610 -16.10 3.81 22.75
C GLY A 610 -14.99 4.42 21.91
N ASP A 611 -15.01 4.14 20.61
CA ASP A 611 -14.13 4.78 19.65
C ASP A 611 -14.75 6.12 19.21
N TYR A 612 -14.18 7.22 19.71
CA TYR A 612 -14.66 8.58 19.48
C TYR A 612 -13.63 9.36 18.66
N ASN A 613 -14.05 9.86 17.50
CA ASN A 613 -13.21 10.68 16.64
C ASN A 613 -14.01 11.85 16.01
N ASN A 614 -13.31 12.75 15.32
CA ASN A 614 -13.85 13.93 14.64
C ASN A 614 -14.85 14.72 15.53
N LEU A 615 -14.38 15.22 16.68
CA LEU A 615 -15.19 16.05 17.58
C LEU A 615 -15.37 17.45 16.99
N ASN A 616 -16.58 18.01 17.08
CA ASN A 616 -16.86 19.38 16.64
C ASN A 616 -17.79 20.13 17.60
N GLY A 617 -17.27 21.20 18.20
CA GLY A 617 -17.98 22.05 19.17
C GLY A 617 -18.59 23.34 18.59
N ASN A 618 -18.63 23.51 17.26
CA ASN A 618 -19.07 24.77 16.63
C ASN A 618 -20.60 24.95 16.62
N ILE A 619 -21.38 23.90 16.87
CA ILE A 619 -22.84 23.99 16.90
C ILE A 619 -23.28 24.52 18.27
N LYS A 620 -24.16 25.53 18.27
CA LYS A 620 -24.70 26.12 19.50
C LYS A 620 -25.39 25.05 20.35
N GLY A 621 -24.88 24.85 21.58
CA GLY A 621 -25.47 23.94 22.56
C GLY A 621 -25.30 22.45 22.27
N LYS A 622 -24.50 22.06 21.28
CA LYS A 622 -24.29 20.65 20.90
C LYS A 622 -22.81 20.35 20.64
N LEU A 623 -22.43 19.11 20.91
CA LEU A 623 -21.16 18.51 20.48
C LEU A 623 -21.45 17.45 19.43
N LEU A 624 -20.85 17.56 18.25
CA LEU A 624 -20.85 16.47 17.26
C LEU A 624 -19.60 15.60 17.43
N TYR A 625 -19.74 14.32 17.09
CA TYR A 625 -18.65 13.35 17.10
C TYR A 625 -19.02 12.14 16.23
N VAL A 626 -18.03 11.34 15.87
CA VAL A 626 -18.22 10.05 15.21
C VAL A 626 -18.02 8.93 16.22
N ASN A 627 -18.91 7.94 16.17
CA ASN A 627 -18.79 6.71 16.94
C ASN A 627 -19.59 5.58 16.27
N GLY A 628 -18.94 4.43 16.04
CA GLY A 628 -19.56 3.26 15.42
C GLY A 628 -19.96 3.47 13.95
N GLY A 629 -19.20 4.29 13.21
CA GLY A 629 -19.49 4.58 11.80
C GLY A 629 -20.63 5.58 11.55
N GLU A 630 -21.04 6.32 12.59
CA GLU A 630 -22.15 7.28 12.53
C GLU A 630 -21.74 8.66 13.06
N VAL A 631 -22.29 9.72 12.48
CA VAL A 631 -22.24 11.07 13.06
C VAL A 631 -23.33 11.18 14.13
N LYS A 632 -22.93 11.46 15.36
CA LYS A 632 -23.81 11.61 16.52
C LYS A 632 -23.73 13.03 17.07
N ALA A 633 -24.77 13.43 17.78
CA ALA A 633 -24.88 14.73 18.44
C ALA A 633 -25.20 14.54 19.92
N PHE A 634 -24.43 15.18 20.80
CA PHE A 634 -24.70 15.30 22.23
C PHE A 634 -25.23 16.71 22.54
N ASP A 635 -26.43 16.78 23.12
CA ASP A 635 -27.07 18.03 23.50
C ASP A 635 -26.66 18.44 24.92
N LEU A 636 -26.03 19.61 25.06
CA LEU A 636 -25.43 20.07 26.33
C LEU A 636 -26.47 20.48 27.38
N LYS A 637 -27.73 20.70 26.99
CA LYS A 637 -28.80 21.11 27.92
C LYS A 637 -29.53 19.89 28.49
N SER A 638 -29.90 18.95 27.62
CA SER A 638 -30.62 17.74 27.99
C SER A 638 -29.71 16.59 28.39
N LEU A 639 -28.40 16.70 28.11
CA LEU A 639 -27.38 15.69 28.36
C LEU A 639 -27.66 14.35 27.67
N LYS A 640 -28.30 14.40 26.49
CA LYS A 640 -28.66 13.23 25.69
C LYS A 640 -27.89 13.21 24.38
N ALA A 641 -27.44 12.02 23.99
CA ALA A 641 -26.88 11.75 22.67
C ALA A 641 -27.91 11.11 21.74
N GLY A 642 -27.77 11.34 20.44
CA GLY A 642 -28.52 10.65 19.40
C GLY A 642 -27.78 10.63 18.06
N THR A 643 -28.12 9.65 17.22
CA THR A 643 -27.58 9.56 15.85
C THR A 643 -28.16 10.66 14.97
N LEU A 644 -27.28 11.48 14.40
CA LEU A 644 -27.62 12.55 13.47
C LEU A 644 -27.62 12.04 12.03
N VAL A 645 -26.54 11.36 11.62
CA VAL A 645 -26.41 10.77 10.28
C VAL A 645 -25.88 9.34 10.40
N PRO A 646 -26.70 8.30 10.12
CA PRO A 646 -26.23 6.93 10.11
C PRO A 646 -25.35 6.65 8.89
N GLY A 647 -24.34 5.80 9.03
CA GLY A 647 -23.47 5.37 7.92
C GLY A 647 -22.58 6.48 7.34
N ALA A 648 -22.32 7.54 8.10
CA ALA A 648 -21.42 8.62 7.74
C ALA A 648 -20.36 8.79 8.84
N SER A 649 -19.08 8.89 8.43
CA SER A 649 -17.95 9.09 9.35
C SER A 649 -17.09 10.31 9.01
N ILE A 650 -17.33 10.95 7.87
CA ILE A 650 -16.61 12.16 7.44
C ILE A 650 -17.61 13.30 7.36
N TYR A 651 -17.37 14.35 8.13
CA TYR A 651 -18.21 15.55 8.16
C TYR A 651 -17.42 16.81 8.50
N THR A 652 -17.95 17.96 8.10
CA THR A 652 -17.49 19.31 8.49
C THR A 652 -18.70 20.21 8.77
N VAL A 653 -18.50 21.29 9.53
CA VAL A 653 -19.55 22.22 9.96
C VAL A 653 -19.19 23.63 9.50
N SER A 654 -20.17 24.38 8.97
CA SER A 654 -19.96 25.77 8.56
C SER A 654 -19.51 26.65 9.73
N SER A 655 -18.75 27.72 9.46
CA SER A 655 -18.21 28.59 10.51
C SER A 655 -19.29 29.23 11.41
N ASP A 656 -20.49 29.45 10.87
CA ASP A 656 -21.64 29.94 11.63
C ASP A 656 -22.36 28.86 12.47
N GLY A 657 -21.99 27.58 12.32
CA GLY A 657 -22.54 26.45 13.06
C GLY A 657 -23.89 25.94 12.55
N ASN A 658 -24.41 26.49 11.45
CA ASN A 658 -25.79 26.23 11.00
C ASN A 658 -25.91 25.11 9.97
N LYS A 659 -24.83 24.79 9.25
CA LYS A 659 -24.82 23.79 8.17
C LYS A 659 -23.81 22.70 8.43
N LEU A 660 -24.21 21.48 8.09
CA LEU A 660 -23.42 20.26 8.17
C LEU A 660 -23.19 19.77 6.74
N MET A 661 -21.95 19.42 6.43
CA MET A 661 -21.61 18.67 5.23
C MET A 661 -21.07 17.32 5.61
N TYR A 662 -21.51 16.27 4.91
CA TYR A 662 -21.06 14.91 5.16
C TYR A 662 -20.98 14.11 3.86
N ASN A 663 -20.20 13.03 3.91
CA ASN A 663 -20.16 12.01 2.86
C ASN A 663 -20.94 10.76 3.30
N ALA A 664 -21.75 10.22 2.40
CA ALA A 664 -22.42 8.93 2.57
C ALA A 664 -22.61 8.25 1.21
N ALA A 665 -22.32 6.95 1.12
CA ALA A 665 -22.43 6.15 -0.11
C ALA A 665 -21.86 6.85 -1.36
N SER A 666 -20.63 7.38 -1.25
CA SER A 666 -19.90 8.14 -2.29
C SER A 666 -20.54 9.47 -2.73
N ASN A 667 -21.60 9.92 -2.06
CA ASN A 667 -22.27 11.19 -2.34
C ASN A 667 -21.99 12.21 -1.23
N TYR A 668 -22.13 13.49 -1.56
CA TYR A 668 -21.90 14.61 -0.64
C TYR A 668 -23.16 15.43 -0.46
N TYR A 669 -23.42 15.83 0.79
CA TYR A 669 -24.66 16.48 1.18
C TYR A 669 -24.38 17.72 2.01
N ILE A 670 -25.18 18.78 1.84
CA ILE A 670 -25.19 19.95 2.74
C ILE A 670 -26.58 20.12 3.33
N VAL A 671 -26.68 19.94 4.65
CA VAL A 671 -27.94 19.91 5.39
C VAL A 671 -27.92 20.86 6.58
N ASP A 672 -29.06 20.99 7.26
CA ASP A 672 -29.12 21.74 8.51
C ASP A 672 -28.43 20.97 9.65
N ALA A 673 -27.53 21.61 10.37
CA ALA A 673 -26.73 20.96 11.40
C ALA A 673 -27.52 20.66 12.69
N SER A 674 -28.70 21.28 12.87
CA SER A 674 -29.47 21.19 14.11
C SER A 674 -30.38 19.96 14.20
N ARG A 675 -30.62 19.27 13.08
CA ARG A 675 -31.59 18.17 12.96
C ARG A 675 -31.09 17.03 12.08
N LYS A 676 -31.74 15.88 12.22
CA LYS A 676 -31.55 14.74 11.31
C LYS A 676 -31.97 15.13 9.88
N PRO A 677 -31.14 14.87 8.85
CA PRO A 677 -31.51 15.12 7.47
C PRO A 677 -32.52 14.08 6.95
N GLN A 678 -33.35 14.49 6.00
CA GLN A 678 -34.20 13.55 5.24
C GLN A 678 -33.35 12.81 4.18
N PRO A 679 -33.77 11.61 3.73
CA PRO A 679 -33.07 10.92 2.64
C PRO A 679 -32.89 11.81 1.41
N GLU A 680 -31.70 11.78 0.81
CA GLU A 680 -31.28 12.58 -0.34
C GLU A 680 -31.33 14.12 -0.16
N GLU A 681 -31.66 14.63 1.03
CA GLU A 681 -31.72 16.06 1.31
C GLU A 681 -30.34 16.72 1.13
N GLY A 682 -30.29 17.79 0.32
CA GLY A 682 -29.07 18.60 0.21
C GLY A 682 -27.94 17.96 -0.60
N LYS A 683 -28.22 16.90 -1.36
CA LYS A 683 -27.25 16.25 -2.26
C LYS A 683 -26.64 17.21 -3.27
N LEU A 684 -25.31 17.20 -3.38
CA LEU A 684 -24.56 18.01 -4.33
C LEU A 684 -24.42 17.33 -5.69
N LYS A 685 -24.46 18.12 -6.77
CA LYS A 685 -24.28 17.66 -8.15
C LYS A 685 -22.83 17.84 -8.57
N LEU A 686 -22.02 16.78 -8.42
CA LEU A 686 -20.58 16.82 -8.68
C LEU A 686 -20.20 16.25 -10.05
N ASN A 687 -20.94 15.26 -10.54
CA ASN A 687 -20.69 14.56 -11.81
C ASN A 687 -20.80 15.46 -13.07
N THR A 688 -21.36 16.67 -12.94
CA THR A 688 -21.44 17.67 -14.02
C THR A 688 -20.24 18.61 -14.05
N VAL A 689 -19.40 18.61 -13.01
CA VAL A 689 -18.25 19.51 -12.92
C VAL A 689 -17.04 18.83 -13.55
N LYS A 690 -16.47 19.50 -14.55
CA LYS A 690 -15.34 19.00 -15.33
C LYS A 690 -14.01 19.50 -14.77
N LEU A 691 -13.09 18.56 -14.60
CA LEU A 691 -11.70 18.77 -14.23
C LEU A 691 -10.84 18.64 -15.49
N TYR A 692 -9.94 19.59 -15.73
CA TYR A 692 -8.97 19.53 -16.82
C TYR A 692 -7.70 18.83 -16.32
N ILE A 693 -7.26 17.81 -17.04
CA ILE A 693 -6.08 17.00 -16.74
C ILE A 693 -5.05 17.25 -17.84
N ASP A 694 -3.83 17.60 -17.46
CA ASP A 694 -2.66 17.65 -18.34
C ASP A 694 -1.64 16.61 -17.86
N PRO A 695 -1.62 15.40 -18.45
CA PRO A 695 -0.76 14.32 -17.97
C PRO A 695 0.73 14.68 -17.97
N VAL A 696 1.20 15.49 -18.93
CA VAL A 696 2.63 15.84 -19.03
C VAL A 696 3.02 16.77 -17.88
N ALA A 697 2.14 17.71 -17.53
CA ALA A 697 2.35 18.60 -16.39
C ALA A 697 2.25 17.82 -15.05
N GLU A 698 1.25 16.95 -14.92
CA GLU A 698 1.08 16.08 -13.74
C GLU A 698 2.30 15.17 -13.55
N TRP A 699 2.82 14.50 -14.59
CA TRP A 699 3.99 13.63 -14.45
C TRP A 699 5.22 14.36 -13.95
N LYS A 700 5.41 15.63 -14.34
CA LYS A 700 6.49 16.46 -13.83
C LYS A 700 6.29 16.77 -12.33
N GLN A 701 5.07 17.13 -11.94
CA GLN A 701 4.70 17.37 -10.56
C GLN A 701 4.89 16.10 -9.70
N THR A 702 4.35 14.97 -10.16
CA THR A 702 4.47 13.67 -9.49
C THR A 702 5.94 13.29 -9.28
N PHE A 703 6.82 13.56 -10.26
CA PHE A 703 8.25 13.32 -10.11
C PHE A 703 8.90 14.17 -9.02
N ASP A 704 8.58 15.46 -8.99
CA ASP A 704 9.07 16.36 -7.95
C ASP A 704 8.52 16.00 -6.56
N GLU A 705 7.28 15.53 -6.49
CA GLU A 705 6.63 15.08 -5.26
C GLU A 705 7.19 13.77 -4.73
N VAL A 706 7.38 12.75 -5.57
CA VAL A 706 8.04 11.49 -5.18
C VAL A 706 9.43 11.76 -4.61
N TRP A 707 10.22 12.61 -5.28
CA TRP A 707 11.53 13.02 -4.78
C TRP A 707 11.46 13.71 -3.41
N ARG A 708 10.46 14.57 -3.20
CA ARG A 708 10.24 15.29 -1.94
C ARG A 708 9.78 14.37 -0.81
N ILE A 709 8.91 13.40 -1.11
CA ILE A 709 8.43 12.41 -0.14
C ILE A 709 9.62 11.64 0.43
N GLU A 710 10.52 11.13 -0.41
CA GLU A 710 11.73 10.46 0.08
C GLU A 710 12.59 11.40 0.94
N LYS A 711 12.82 12.63 0.49
CA LYS A 711 13.64 13.59 1.24
C LYS A 711 13.11 13.88 2.66
N ASP A 712 11.80 14.04 2.83
CA ASP A 712 11.18 14.46 4.10
C ASP A 712 10.85 13.29 5.03
N TYR A 713 10.62 12.10 4.46
CA TYR A 713 10.11 10.95 5.22
C TYR A 713 11.15 9.86 5.43
N PHE A 714 12.22 9.78 4.63
CA PHE A 714 13.21 8.74 4.77
C PHE A 714 13.82 8.71 6.17
N TYR A 715 14.01 7.51 6.71
CA TYR A 715 14.29 7.30 8.14
C TYR A 715 15.65 7.85 8.61
N VAL A 716 16.57 8.13 7.69
CA VAL A 716 17.88 8.74 7.97
C VAL A 716 18.15 9.93 7.05
N GLU A 717 18.57 11.06 7.64
CA GLU A 717 18.78 12.32 6.92
C GLU A 717 19.90 12.24 5.87
N ASN A 718 20.89 11.36 6.06
CA ASN A 718 22.00 11.19 5.11
C ASN A 718 21.63 10.34 3.89
N MET A 719 20.40 9.81 3.80
CA MET A 719 19.90 9.04 2.66
C MET A 719 20.85 7.91 2.20
N HIS A 720 21.45 7.20 3.16
CA HIS A 720 22.47 6.16 2.92
C HIS A 720 23.73 6.63 2.18
N GLY A 721 24.03 7.93 2.25
CA GLY A 721 25.18 8.55 1.56
C GLY A 721 24.89 8.95 0.12
N THR A 722 23.64 8.83 -0.34
CA THR A 722 23.22 9.23 -1.69
C THR A 722 23.02 10.74 -1.77
N ASP A 723 23.66 11.40 -2.75
CA ASP A 723 23.35 12.79 -3.10
C ASP A 723 21.99 12.85 -3.82
N TRP A 724 20.94 13.10 -3.04
CA TRP A 724 19.57 13.04 -3.53
C TRP A 724 19.23 14.16 -4.52
N ASP A 725 19.87 15.32 -4.42
CA ASP A 725 19.73 16.41 -5.39
C ASP A 725 20.39 16.03 -6.74
N ALA A 726 21.54 15.35 -6.71
CA ALA A 726 22.18 14.82 -7.91
C ALA A 726 21.35 13.70 -8.54
N VAL A 727 20.77 12.80 -7.73
CA VAL A 727 19.86 11.75 -8.22
C VAL A 727 18.64 12.34 -8.92
N LYS A 728 18.04 13.40 -8.38
CA LYS A 728 16.96 14.13 -9.05
C LYS A 728 17.35 14.53 -10.47
N LYS A 729 18.48 15.25 -10.62
CA LYS A 729 18.98 15.73 -11.92
C LYS A 729 19.28 14.58 -12.87
N LYS A 730 19.85 13.48 -12.35
CA LYS A 730 20.20 12.27 -13.11
C LYS A 730 18.99 11.64 -13.80
N TYR A 731 17.82 11.64 -13.15
CA TYR A 731 16.61 10.99 -13.65
C TYR A 731 15.58 11.96 -14.27
N GLU A 732 15.56 13.23 -13.88
CA GLU A 732 14.66 14.26 -14.43
C GLU A 732 14.82 14.42 -15.95
N LYS A 733 16.03 14.20 -16.47
CA LYS A 733 16.35 14.25 -17.91
C LYS A 733 15.50 13.29 -18.76
N PHE A 734 14.93 12.25 -18.16
CA PHE A 734 14.10 11.27 -18.87
C PHE A 734 12.61 11.67 -18.98
N LEU A 735 12.15 12.66 -18.21
CA LEU A 735 10.73 13.09 -18.22
C LEU A 735 10.18 13.46 -19.62
N PRO A 736 10.95 14.13 -20.51
CA PRO A 736 10.45 14.42 -21.86
C PRO A 736 10.11 13.18 -22.70
N TYR A 737 10.69 12.02 -22.37
CA TYR A 737 10.51 10.75 -23.08
C TYR A 737 9.41 9.87 -22.48
N VAL A 738 8.76 10.30 -21.40
CA VAL A 738 7.60 9.60 -20.85
C VAL A 738 6.45 9.68 -21.87
N GLY A 739 5.98 8.52 -22.30
CA GLY A 739 4.85 8.35 -23.22
C GLY A 739 3.60 7.87 -22.51
N HIS A 740 3.75 7.14 -21.41
CA HIS A 740 2.68 6.57 -20.61
C HIS A 740 3.00 6.67 -19.11
N ARG A 741 1.99 6.64 -18.25
CA ARG A 741 2.19 6.69 -16.78
C ARG A 741 3.05 5.53 -16.25
N GLU A 742 3.06 4.41 -16.97
CA GLU A 742 3.95 3.28 -16.66
C GLU A 742 5.42 3.54 -16.95
N ASP A 743 5.76 4.38 -17.95
CA ASP A 743 7.15 4.78 -18.17
C ASP A 743 7.64 5.65 -17.00
N LEU A 744 6.74 6.45 -16.40
CA LEU A 744 7.03 7.20 -15.18
C LEU A 744 7.21 6.28 -13.96
N THR A 745 6.38 5.24 -13.79
CA THR A 745 6.56 4.22 -12.75
C THR A 745 7.93 3.54 -12.88
N TYR A 746 8.31 3.18 -14.11
CA TYR A 746 9.60 2.60 -14.42
C TYR A 746 10.76 3.55 -14.06
N LEU A 747 10.63 4.84 -14.37
CA LEU A 747 11.61 5.86 -14.00
C LEU A 747 11.75 6.02 -12.48
N PHE A 748 10.63 6.02 -11.74
CA PHE A 748 10.65 6.07 -10.28
C PHE A 748 11.35 4.88 -9.67
N ARG A 749 11.09 3.67 -10.16
CA ARG A 749 11.75 2.47 -9.68
C ARG A 749 13.27 2.58 -9.72
N ASP A 750 13.81 3.14 -10.79
CA ASP A 750 15.26 3.34 -10.91
C ASP A 750 15.80 4.45 -10.01
N MET A 751 15.06 5.56 -9.89
CA MET A 751 15.44 6.70 -9.03
C MET A 751 15.44 6.29 -7.55
N LEU A 752 14.33 5.71 -7.08
CA LEU A 752 14.15 5.27 -5.70
C LEU A 752 15.13 4.15 -5.33
N GLY A 753 15.45 3.27 -6.28
CA GLY A 753 16.39 2.18 -6.08
C GLY A 753 17.82 2.64 -5.71
N GLU A 754 18.20 3.89 -5.99
CA GLU A 754 19.49 4.45 -5.55
C GLU A 754 19.61 4.59 -4.03
N LEU A 755 18.50 4.52 -3.28
CA LEU A 755 18.51 4.54 -1.81
C LEU A 755 18.90 3.20 -1.19
N VAL A 756 18.89 2.10 -1.95
CA VAL A 756 19.33 0.76 -1.49
C VAL A 756 18.65 0.37 -0.17
N VAL A 757 17.33 0.27 -0.20
CA VAL A 757 16.50 0.05 0.98
C VAL A 757 15.26 -0.77 0.65
N GLY A 758 14.92 -1.71 1.53
CA GLY A 758 13.67 -2.46 1.50
C GLY A 758 12.46 -1.56 1.73
N HIS A 759 11.27 -2.08 1.42
CA HIS A 759 10.01 -1.34 1.52
C HIS A 759 9.95 -0.02 0.72
N SER A 760 10.84 0.23 -0.24
CA SER A 760 10.65 1.27 -1.25
C SER A 760 9.75 0.74 -2.36
N TYR A 761 8.50 1.16 -2.34
CA TYR A 761 7.44 0.71 -3.22
C TYR A 761 6.86 1.87 -4.01
N ILE A 762 6.49 1.60 -5.25
CA ILE A 762 5.81 2.55 -6.13
C ILE A 762 4.69 1.83 -6.85
N LYS A 763 3.47 2.37 -6.81
CA LYS A 763 2.34 1.88 -7.60
C LYS A 763 1.86 3.01 -8.49
N GLY A 764 1.38 2.63 -9.68
CA GLY A 764 1.04 3.50 -10.82
C GLY A 764 0.22 4.75 -10.48
N GLY A 765 -0.98 4.86 -11.00
CA GLY A 765 -1.78 6.08 -10.89
C GLY A 765 -2.82 6.04 -11.98
N ASP A 766 -3.14 7.19 -12.56
CA ASP A 766 -4.08 7.26 -13.68
C ASP A 766 -3.50 6.55 -14.92
N GLN A 767 -3.97 5.32 -15.10
CA GLN A 767 -3.67 4.43 -16.20
C GLN A 767 -5.00 3.95 -16.78
N PRO A 768 -5.12 3.78 -18.11
CA PRO A 768 -6.31 3.18 -18.68
C PRO A 768 -6.43 1.73 -18.20
N LYS A 769 -7.66 1.28 -17.96
CA LYS A 769 -7.97 -0.07 -17.45
C LYS A 769 -9.05 -0.70 -18.29
N SER A 770 -8.94 -2.01 -18.52
CA SER A 770 -10.00 -2.82 -19.13
C SER A 770 -10.86 -3.45 -18.03
N SER A 771 -12.05 -3.92 -18.39
CA SER A 771 -12.89 -4.71 -17.48
C SER A 771 -12.18 -6.03 -17.14
N ALA A 772 -12.07 -6.35 -15.85
CA ALA A 772 -11.52 -7.61 -15.41
C ALA A 772 -12.49 -8.77 -15.67
N VAL A 773 -11.96 -9.89 -16.18
CA VAL A 773 -12.66 -11.15 -16.40
C VAL A 773 -12.23 -12.14 -15.33
N GLU A 774 -13.04 -12.31 -14.30
CA GLU A 774 -12.73 -13.27 -13.23
C GLU A 774 -12.93 -14.70 -13.70
N THR A 775 -11.95 -15.57 -13.46
CA THR A 775 -12.06 -17.01 -13.77
C THR A 775 -12.52 -17.79 -12.54
N GLY A 776 -13.57 -18.59 -12.70
CA GLY A 776 -14.05 -19.49 -11.66
C GLY A 776 -13.13 -20.69 -11.46
N MET A 777 -12.77 -20.95 -10.22
CA MET A 777 -11.88 -22.04 -9.83
C MET A 777 -12.63 -23.15 -9.10
N LEU A 778 -12.28 -24.40 -9.39
CA LEU A 778 -12.94 -25.58 -8.81
C LEU A 778 -12.24 -26.14 -7.56
N GLY A 779 -11.08 -25.60 -7.18
CA GLY A 779 -10.30 -26.10 -6.06
C GLY A 779 -9.71 -27.49 -6.32
N ALA A 780 -9.03 -27.67 -7.45
CA ALA A 780 -8.53 -28.97 -7.89
C ALA A 780 -7.30 -28.86 -8.80
N ASP A 781 -6.54 -29.94 -8.86
CA ASP A 781 -5.47 -30.14 -9.85
C ASP A 781 -5.94 -31.16 -10.91
N TYR A 782 -5.36 -31.03 -12.12
CA TYR A 782 -5.75 -31.83 -13.27
C TYR A 782 -4.54 -32.44 -13.95
N GLU A 783 -4.71 -33.64 -14.50
CA GLU A 783 -3.80 -34.27 -15.43
C GLU A 783 -4.51 -34.54 -16.76
N ILE A 784 -3.74 -34.60 -17.85
CA ILE A 784 -4.28 -35.02 -19.15
C ILE A 784 -4.13 -36.53 -19.26
N ASP A 785 -5.25 -37.21 -19.44
CA ASP A 785 -5.30 -38.66 -19.64
C ASP A 785 -6.25 -39.00 -20.81
N HIS A 786 -5.76 -39.79 -21.77
CA HIS A 786 -6.46 -40.14 -23.01
C HIS A 786 -7.13 -38.95 -23.75
N GLY A 787 -6.53 -37.76 -23.69
CA GLY A 787 -7.06 -36.56 -24.34
C GLY A 787 -8.16 -35.81 -23.58
N TYR A 788 -8.43 -36.19 -22.32
CA TYR A 788 -9.40 -35.54 -21.43
C TYR A 788 -8.75 -35.05 -20.13
N TYR A 789 -9.42 -34.13 -19.43
CA TYR A 789 -9.01 -33.65 -18.13
C TYR A 789 -9.47 -34.62 -17.04
N LYS A 790 -8.52 -35.20 -16.32
CA LYS A 790 -8.76 -36.04 -15.16
C LYS A 790 -8.38 -35.28 -13.90
N ILE A 791 -9.27 -35.27 -12.91
CA ILE A 791 -9.02 -34.61 -11.63
C ILE A 791 -7.96 -35.43 -10.89
N SER A 792 -6.76 -34.89 -10.71
CA SER A 792 -5.66 -35.57 -10.03
C SER A 792 -5.67 -35.31 -8.52
N LYS A 793 -6.21 -34.16 -8.10
CA LYS A 793 -6.33 -33.79 -6.69
C LYS A 793 -7.52 -32.90 -6.45
N ILE A 794 -8.24 -33.10 -5.35
CA ILE A 794 -9.28 -32.17 -4.88
C ILE A 794 -8.77 -31.48 -3.61
N LEU A 795 -8.74 -30.16 -3.61
CA LEU A 795 -8.28 -29.36 -2.48
C LEU A 795 -9.38 -29.31 -1.43
N SER A 796 -9.20 -30.03 -0.33
CA SER A 796 -10.12 -29.98 0.80
C SER A 796 -9.38 -30.13 2.11
N ALA A 797 -9.42 -29.10 2.94
CA ALA A 797 -8.90 -29.10 4.30
C ALA A 797 -9.75 -28.13 5.13
N LEU A 798 -10.08 -28.52 6.37
CA LEU A 798 -10.88 -27.72 7.30
C LEU A 798 -12.21 -27.22 6.70
N SER A 799 -12.95 -28.11 6.01
CA SER A 799 -14.21 -27.77 5.31
C SER A 799 -15.34 -27.25 6.21
N TRP A 800 -15.19 -27.34 7.53
CA TRP A 800 -16.09 -26.73 8.52
C TRP A 800 -15.84 -25.21 8.69
N ASN A 801 -14.77 -24.66 8.10
CA ASN A 801 -14.49 -23.23 8.10
C ASN A 801 -15.32 -22.52 6.99
N PRO A 802 -16.19 -21.54 7.33
CA PRO A 802 -17.07 -20.87 6.37
C PRO A 802 -16.39 -20.23 5.17
N GLU A 803 -15.11 -19.87 5.32
CA GLU A 803 -14.30 -19.20 4.29
C GLU A 803 -13.57 -20.19 3.35
N LEU A 804 -13.53 -21.48 3.67
CA LEU A 804 -12.80 -22.51 2.91
C LEU A 804 -13.78 -23.42 2.15
N LYS A 805 -14.42 -22.86 1.12
CA LYS A 805 -15.36 -23.60 0.27
C LYS A 805 -14.64 -24.27 -0.89
N ALA A 806 -14.64 -25.60 -0.91
CA ALA A 806 -14.04 -26.41 -1.98
C ALA A 806 -15.14 -26.88 -2.96
N PRO A 807 -15.27 -26.29 -4.16
CA PRO A 807 -16.41 -26.51 -5.05
C PRO A 807 -16.70 -27.97 -5.40
N LEU A 808 -15.65 -28.80 -5.60
CA LEU A 808 -15.83 -30.22 -5.94
C LEU A 808 -16.03 -31.13 -4.73
N LYS A 809 -15.88 -30.61 -3.50
CA LYS A 809 -16.04 -31.39 -2.26
C LYS A 809 -17.30 -31.05 -1.48
N GLU A 810 -18.22 -30.28 -2.06
CA GLU A 810 -19.53 -30.04 -1.48
C GLU A 810 -20.28 -31.37 -1.24
N PRO A 811 -20.91 -31.57 -0.06
CA PRO A 811 -21.64 -32.77 0.26
C PRO A 811 -22.72 -33.11 -0.79
N GLY A 812 -22.82 -34.38 -1.16
CA GLY A 812 -23.81 -34.88 -2.14
C GLY A 812 -23.36 -34.87 -3.59
N LEU A 813 -22.25 -34.21 -3.93
CA LEU A 813 -21.74 -34.22 -5.32
C LEU A 813 -21.11 -35.56 -5.75
N ASN A 814 -20.62 -36.37 -4.79
CA ASN A 814 -19.98 -37.68 -5.02
C ASN A 814 -18.85 -37.65 -6.07
N ILE A 815 -18.04 -36.57 -6.08
CA ILE A 815 -16.87 -36.42 -6.95
C ILE A 815 -15.62 -36.90 -6.19
N GLU A 816 -14.82 -37.71 -6.86
CA GLU A 816 -13.60 -38.31 -6.35
C GLU A 816 -12.44 -37.99 -7.29
N GLU A 817 -11.22 -38.06 -6.76
CA GLU A 817 -10.01 -38.01 -7.57
C GLU A 817 -10.01 -39.18 -8.57
N GLY A 818 -9.49 -38.94 -9.78
CA GLY A 818 -9.48 -39.88 -10.89
C GLY A 818 -10.68 -39.80 -11.83
N VAL A 819 -11.70 -38.98 -11.50
CA VAL A 819 -12.84 -38.70 -12.38
C VAL A 819 -12.46 -37.69 -13.47
N TYR A 820 -12.99 -37.88 -14.68
CA TYR A 820 -12.81 -36.98 -15.81
C TYR A 820 -13.83 -35.86 -15.81
N LEU A 821 -13.39 -34.64 -16.06
CA LEU A 821 -14.25 -33.52 -16.42
C LEU A 821 -14.34 -33.43 -17.95
N VAL A 822 -15.52 -33.70 -18.50
CA VAL A 822 -15.72 -33.92 -19.94
C VAL A 822 -16.61 -32.87 -20.60
N ALA A 823 -17.30 -32.03 -19.84
CA ALA A 823 -17.96 -30.82 -20.35
C ALA A 823 -18.20 -29.78 -19.23
N VAL A 824 -18.30 -28.52 -19.63
CA VAL A 824 -18.64 -27.38 -18.76
C VAL A 824 -19.74 -26.58 -19.44
N ASN A 825 -20.87 -26.35 -18.77
CA ASN A 825 -22.06 -25.66 -19.29
C ASN A 825 -22.53 -26.18 -20.67
N GLY A 826 -22.42 -27.50 -20.89
CA GLY A 826 -22.80 -28.15 -22.15
C GLY A 826 -21.75 -28.08 -23.26
N VAL A 827 -20.63 -27.40 -23.04
CA VAL A 827 -19.49 -27.36 -23.97
C VAL A 827 -18.56 -28.54 -23.67
N PRO A 828 -18.34 -29.48 -24.61
CA PRO A 828 -17.39 -30.57 -24.42
C PRO A 828 -15.98 -30.08 -24.09
N LEU A 829 -15.29 -30.77 -23.18
CA LEU A 829 -13.96 -30.45 -22.72
C LEU A 829 -12.97 -31.56 -23.05
N THR A 830 -11.99 -31.23 -23.90
CA THR A 830 -10.87 -32.07 -24.32
C THR A 830 -9.54 -31.34 -24.11
N ALA A 831 -8.43 -32.07 -24.17
CA ALA A 831 -7.08 -31.58 -23.86
C ALA A 831 -6.49 -30.59 -24.89
N ASP A 832 -7.19 -30.33 -25.99
CA ASP A 832 -6.83 -29.36 -27.03
C ASP A 832 -7.15 -27.91 -26.65
N GLN A 833 -8.04 -27.69 -25.69
CA GLN A 833 -8.35 -26.37 -25.12
C GLN A 833 -7.95 -26.28 -23.65
N SER A 834 -7.79 -25.06 -23.15
CA SER A 834 -7.56 -24.82 -21.72
C SER A 834 -8.83 -25.12 -20.92
N ILE A 835 -8.72 -25.79 -19.78
CA ILE A 835 -9.86 -25.91 -18.85
C ILE A 835 -10.37 -24.53 -18.42
N TYR A 836 -9.47 -23.59 -18.15
CA TYR A 836 -9.80 -22.29 -17.57
C TYR A 836 -10.61 -21.38 -18.50
N SER A 837 -10.47 -21.54 -19.82
CA SER A 837 -11.25 -20.74 -20.77
C SER A 837 -12.76 -20.99 -20.70
N LEU A 838 -13.19 -22.15 -20.19
CA LEU A 838 -14.61 -22.45 -19.98
C LEU A 838 -15.17 -21.92 -18.64
N PHE A 839 -14.31 -21.33 -17.79
CA PHE A 839 -14.67 -20.78 -16.48
C PHE A 839 -14.50 -19.24 -16.41
N GLU A 840 -14.26 -18.58 -17.55
CA GLU A 840 -14.24 -17.12 -17.60
C GLU A 840 -15.63 -16.54 -17.25
N ASN A 841 -15.65 -15.54 -16.37
CA ASN A 841 -16.86 -14.93 -15.78
C ASN A 841 -17.77 -15.89 -14.99
N THR A 842 -17.26 -17.02 -14.48
CA THR A 842 -18.09 -17.97 -13.70
C THR A 842 -17.82 -17.96 -12.20
N ALA A 843 -16.90 -17.13 -11.70
CA ALA A 843 -16.63 -17.03 -10.26
C ALA A 843 -17.89 -16.60 -9.50
N GLY A 844 -18.27 -17.35 -8.46
CA GLY A 844 -19.49 -17.09 -7.68
C GLY A 844 -20.80 -17.41 -8.41
N GLN A 845 -20.77 -17.96 -9.62
CA GLN A 845 -21.94 -18.31 -10.41
C GLN A 845 -22.14 -19.83 -10.48
N GLN A 846 -23.37 -20.28 -10.73
CA GLN A 846 -23.64 -21.71 -10.92
C GLN A 846 -23.10 -22.20 -12.27
N VAL A 847 -22.39 -23.33 -12.25
CA VAL A 847 -21.84 -23.98 -13.44
C VAL A 847 -22.26 -25.45 -13.45
N ARG A 848 -22.71 -25.96 -14.60
CA ARG A 848 -22.99 -27.39 -14.81
C ARG A 848 -21.75 -28.08 -15.35
N LEU A 849 -21.30 -29.13 -14.68
CA LEU A 849 -20.17 -29.95 -15.10
C LEU A 849 -20.66 -31.34 -15.50
N MET A 850 -20.14 -31.89 -16.59
CA MET A 850 -20.28 -33.31 -16.90
C MET A 850 -19.03 -34.04 -16.43
N VAL A 851 -19.20 -34.99 -15.52
CA VAL A 851 -18.11 -35.78 -14.95
C VAL A 851 -18.28 -37.27 -15.27
N ASN A 852 -17.20 -37.99 -15.49
CA ASN A 852 -17.25 -39.40 -15.91
C ASN A 852 -16.11 -40.22 -15.30
N LYS A 853 -16.32 -41.53 -15.10
CA LYS A 853 -15.26 -42.47 -14.70
C LYS A 853 -14.39 -42.94 -15.88
N LYS A 854 -14.84 -42.67 -17.12
CA LYS A 854 -14.12 -42.97 -18.36
C LYS A 854 -13.89 -41.69 -19.17
N PRO A 855 -12.88 -41.64 -20.03
CA PRO A 855 -12.69 -40.52 -20.95
C PRO A 855 -13.88 -40.47 -21.94
N GLY A 856 -14.50 -39.30 -22.07
CA GLY A 856 -15.61 -39.06 -23.02
C GLY A 856 -16.98 -38.83 -22.36
N LEU A 857 -17.97 -38.46 -23.19
CA LEU A 857 -19.33 -38.10 -22.74
C LEU A 857 -20.23 -39.32 -22.46
N ASP A 858 -19.87 -40.50 -22.97
CA ASP A 858 -20.69 -41.70 -22.80
C ASP A 858 -20.75 -42.15 -21.33
N GLY A 859 -21.95 -42.17 -20.76
CA GLY A 859 -22.17 -42.45 -19.33
C GLY A 859 -21.75 -41.32 -18.38
N ALA A 860 -21.45 -40.12 -18.89
CA ALA A 860 -21.15 -38.96 -18.05
C ALA A 860 -22.39 -38.51 -17.25
N ARG A 861 -22.16 -38.08 -16.00
CA ARG A 861 -23.20 -37.56 -15.11
C ARG A 861 -23.05 -36.05 -14.95
N GLU A 862 -24.17 -35.35 -14.86
CA GLU A 862 -24.15 -33.91 -14.58
C GLU A 862 -24.04 -33.63 -13.08
N VAL A 863 -23.29 -32.60 -12.71
CA VAL A 863 -23.25 -32.00 -11.38
C VAL A 863 -23.27 -30.48 -11.50
N THR A 864 -23.88 -29.79 -10.54
CA THR A 864 -23.85 -28.32 -10.47
C THR A 864 -22.97 -27.88 -9.32
N VAL A 865 -22.08 -26.92 -9.58
CA VAL A 865 -21.16 -26.34 -8.58
C VAL A 865 -21.15 -24.82 -8.67
N VAL A 866 -20.65 -24.16 -7.63
CA VAL A 866 -20.33 -22.73 -7.65
C VAL A 866 -18.82 -22.59 -7.54
N PRO A 867 -18.11 -22.29 -8.64
CA PRO A 867 -16.67 -22.04 -8.61
C PRO A 867 -16.34 -20.83 -7.72
N VAL A 868 -15.18 -20.86 -7.07
CA VAL A 868 -14.69 -19.77 -6.24
C VAL A 868 -13.75 -18.84 -7.04
N SER A 869 -13.42 -17.66 -6.50
CA SER A 869 -12.39 -16.80 -7.11
C SER A 869 -11.00 -17.44 -6.99
N PHE A 870 -10.04 -16.96 -7.79
CA PHE A 870 -8.65 -17.43 -7.71
C PHE A 870 -8.00 -17.14 -6.35
N ASP A 871 -8.34 -16.01 -5.71
CA ASP A 871 -7.86 -15.69 -4.36
C ASP A 871 -8.38 -16.69 -3.31
N ALA A 872 -9.65 -17.08 -3.42
CA ALA A 872 -10.24 -18.08 -2.55
C ALA A 872 -9.61 -19.46 -2.77
N GLU A 873 -9.35 -19.88 -4.02
CA GLU A 873 -8.61 -21.12 -4.27
C GLU A 873 -7.16 -21.04 -3.77
N THR A 874 -6.48 -19.90 -3.91
CA THR A 874 -5.14 -19.69 -3.36
C THR A 874 -5.12 -19.93 -1.85
N ASN A 875 -6.18 -19.52 -1.14
CA ASN A 875 -6.34 -19.84 0.28
C ASN A 875 -6.55 -21.34 0.52
N LEU A 876 -7.38 -22.03 -0.28
CA LEU A 876 -7.54 -23.49 -0.21
C LEU A 876 -6.21 -24.22 -0.41
N ARG A 877 -5.43 -23.82 -1.43
CA ARG A 877 -4.10 -24.39 -1.74
C ARG A 877 -3.16 -24.23 -0.56
N ARG A 878 -3.10 -23.03 0.02
CA ARG A 878 -2.26 -22.72 1.19
C ARG A 878 -2.65 -23.57 2.40
N VAL A 879 -3.93 -23.66 2.73
CA VAL A 879 -4.40 -24.44 3.88
C VAL A 879 -4.17 -25.94 3.65
N ASN A 880 -4.41 -26.44 2.43
CA ASN A 880 -4.14 -27.83 2.09
C ASN A 880 -2.64 -28.17 2.19
N TRP A 881 -1.76 -27.28 1.72
CA TRP A 881 -0.31 -27.42 1.87
C TRP A 881 0.09 -27.45 3.34
N MET A 882 -0.38 -26.48 4.13
CA MET A 882 -0.09 -26.39 5.57
C MET A 882 -0.56 -27.63 6.34
N GLU A 883 -1.79 -28.10 6.12
CA GLU A 883 -2.29 -29.34 6.75
C GLU A 883 -1.50 -30.58 6.30
N GLY A 884 -1.06 -30.62 5.04
CA GLY A 884 -0.16 -31.65 4.55
C GLY A 884 1.17 -31.67 5.33
N LYS A 885 1.77 -30.51 5.55
CA LYS A 885 3.00 -30.38 6.36
C LYS A 885 2.79 -30.73 7.82
N ARG A 886 1.66 -30.33 8.41
CA ARG A 886 1.30 -30.70 9.78
C ARG A 886 1.21 -32.22 9.94
N LYS A 887 0.53 -32.91 9.03
CA LYS A 887 0.44 -34.39 9.02
C LYS A 887 1.81 -35.04 8.83
N GLN A 888 2.63 -34.53 7.92
CA GLN A 888 3.99 -35.00 7.69
C GLN A 888 4.84 -34.90 8.97
N VAL A 889 4.77 -33.80 9.72
CA VAL A 889 5.48 -33.63 11.00
C VAL A 889 4.95 -34.58 12.08
N ASP A 890 3.63 -34.77 12.15
CA ASP A 890 3.02 -35.72 13.07
C ASP A 890 3.52 -37.14 12.80
N GLU A 891 3.53 -37.58 11.53
CA GLU A 891 4.04 -38.89 11.10
C GLU A 891 5.54 -39.05 11.42
N LEU A 892 6.38 -38.10 11.00
CA LEU A 892 7.84 -38.16 11.20
C LEU A 892 8.25 -38.12 12.68
N SER A 893 7.44 -37.46 13.52
CA SER A 893 7.73 -37.33 14.96
C SER A 893 7.08 -38.40 15.84
N GLY A 894 6.23 -39.26 15.26
CA GLY A 894 5.38 -40.18 16.01
C GLY A 894 4.39 -39.44 16.93
N GLY A 895 3.82 -38.34 16.44
CA GLY A 895 2.82 -37.53 17.12
C GLY A 895 3.35 -36.62 18.23
N LYS A 896 4.67 -36.38 18.31
CA LYS A 896 5.31 -35.68 19.44
C LYS A 896 5.54 -34.18 19.23
N ILE A 897 5.60 -33.73 17.98
CA ILE A 897 5.94 -32.34 17.63
C ILE A 897 4.70 -31.63 17.12
N ALA A 898 4.37 -30.48 17.70
CA ALA A 898 3.39 -29.55 17.17
C ALA A 898 3.97 -28.84 15.94
N TYR A 899 3.13 -28.60 14.94
CA TYR A 899 3.51 -27.84 13.75
C TYR A 899 2.54 -26.67 13.55
N LEU A 900 3.07 -25.49 13.28
CA LEU A 900 2.28 -24.36 12.80
C LEU A 900 3.03 -23.61 11.70
N TYR A 901 2.29 -22.99 10.80
CA TYR A 901 2.79 -22.14 9.74
C TYR A 901 2.28 -20.71 9.92
N MET A 902 3.18 -19.74 9.86
CA MET A 902 2.84 -18.32 9.92
C MET A 902 3.06 -17.68 8.55
N GLN A 903 1.96 -17.42 7.84
CA GLN A 903 2.01 -16.86 6.49
C GLN A 903 2.45 -15.39 6.45
N ASN A 904 2.26 -14.67 7.55
CA ASN A 904 2.60 -13.27 7.75
C ASN A 904 2.65 -13.01 9.27
N THR A 905 3.09 -11.83 9.69
CA THR A 905 2.96 -11.35 11.09
C THR A 905 1.84 -10.31 11.22
N GLY A 906 0.88 -10.34 10.28
CA GLY A 906 -0.35 -9.57 10.29
C GLY A 906 -1.49 -10.32 10.97
N SER A 907 -2.71 -9.81 10.82
CA SER A 907 -3.91 -10.36 11.47
C SER A 907 -4.16 -11.84 11.11
N GLU A 908 -3.92 -12.24 9.86
CA GLU A 908 -4.15 -13.61 9.43
C GLU A 908 -3.14 -14.59 10.07
N GLY A 909 -1.88 -14.18 10.17
CA GLY A 909 -0.83 -14.91 10.87
C GLY A 909 -1.12 -15.04 12.36
N TYR A 910 -1.60 -13.96 12.99
CA TYR A 910 -2.05 -13.97 14.39
C TYR A 910 -3.21 -14.94 14.62
N VAL A 911 -4.22 -14.94 13.76
CA VAL A 911 -5.35 -15.90 13.83
C VAL A 911 -4.88 -17.34 13.61
N SER A 912 -4.01 -17.56 12.62
CA SER A 912 -3.43 -18.88 12.34
C SER A 912 -2.62 -19.41 13.52
N PHE A 913 -1.71 -18.59 14.06
CA PHE A 913 -0.88 -18.95 15.21
C PHE A 913 -1.75 -19.40 16.39
N ASN A 914 -2.74 -18.59 16.77
CA ASN A 914 -3.64 -18.91 17.89
C ASN A 914 -4.41 -20.21 17.66
N ARG A 915 -4.91 -20.44 16.45
CA ARG A 915 -5.64 -21.67 16.10
C ARG A 915 -4.76 -22.92 16.22
N TYR A 916 -3.54 -22.88 15.68
CA TYR A 916 -2.66 -24.04 15.60
C TYR A 916 -1.84 -24.28 16.85
N TYR A 917 -1.34 -23.23 17.50
CA TYR A 917 -0.56 -23.35 18.71
C TYR A 917 -1.40 -23.95 19.84
N PHE A 918 -2.60 -23.41 20.07
CA PHE A 918 -3.42 -23.81 21.20
C PHE A 918 -4.18 -25.14 20.98
N SER A 919 -4.31 -25.63 19.75
CA SER A 919 -4.92 -26.94 19.48
C SER A 919 -3.95 -28.13 19.61
N GLN A 920 -2.67 -27.87 19.88
CA GLN A 920 -1.60 -28.89 19.91
C GLN A 920 -0.81 -28.88 21.24
N MET A 921 -1.45 -28.50 22.34
CA MET A 921 -0.82 -28.39 23.67
C MET A 921 -0.38 -29.74 24.26
N ASP A 922 -0.88 -30.85 23.73
CA ASP A 922 -0.50 -32.22 24.11
C ASP A 922 0.90 -32.61 23.61
N LYS A 923 1.44 -31.85 22.65
CA LYS A 923 2.72 -32.13 22.01
C LYS A 923 3.89 -31.74 22.93
N LYS A 924 5.01 -32.46 22.77
CA LYS A 924 6.21 -32.29 23.60
C LYS A 924 7.19 -31.24 23.08
N ALA A 925 7.11 -30.88 21.80
CA ALA A 925 7.99 -29.90 21.17
C ALA A 925 7.23 -29.11 20.10
N LEU A 926 7.79 -28.01 19.62
CA LEU A 926 7.17 -27.12 18.63
C LEU A 926 8.10 -26.86 17.44
N LEU A 927 7.56 -27.06 16.24
CA LEU A 927 8.13 -26.59 14.98
C LEU A 927 7.30 -25.41 14.46
N ILE A 928 7.96 -24.27 14.28
CA ILE A 928 7.37 -23.07 13.68
C ILE A 928 7.89 -22.94 12.25
N ASP A 929 7.01 -22.99 11.27
CA ASP A 929 7.36 -22.76 9.88
C ASP A 929 7.09 -21.29 9.52
N GLU A 930 8.19 -20.52 9.41
CA GLU A 930 8.22 -19.08 9.12
C GLU A 930 8.63 -18.83 7.65
N ARG A 931 8.71 -19.88 6.83
CA ARG A 931 9.04 -19.76 5.40
C ARG A 931 8.01 -18.90 4.68
N ASN A 932 8.43 -18.01 3.79
CA ASN A 932 7.54 -17.15 3.00
C ASN A 932 6.66 -16.20 3.82
N ASN A 933 7.00 -15.93 5.09
CA ASN A 933 6.29 -14.97 5.93
C ASN A 933 6.40 -13.55 5.33
N ARG A 934 5.24 -12.95 4.98
CA ARG A 934 5.19 -11.66 4.28
C ARG A 934 5.32 -10.43 5.17
N GLY A 935 5.60 -10.61 6.46
CA GLY A 935 5.69 -9.52 7.44
C GLY A 935 4.33 -8.97 7.87
N GLY A 936 4.32 -7.77 8.44
CA GLY A 936 3.17 -7.22 9.17
C GLY A 936 3.65 -6.50 10.42
N SER A 937 3.06 -6.82 11.57
CA SER A 937 3.51 -6.32 12.87
C SER A 937 4.79 -7.01 13.35
N VAL A 938 5.42 -6.45 14.38
CA VAL A 938 6.43 -7.15 15.17
C VAL A 938 5.73 -8.25 15.96
N ALA A 939 6.20 -9.49 15.83
CA ALA A 939 5.58 -10.67 16.44
C ALA A 939 5.89 -10.83 17.95
N ASP A 940 5.90 -9.74 18.71
CA ASP A 940 6.18 -9.69 20.15
C ASP A 940 5.28 -10.65 20.95
N TYR A 941 3.97 -10.65 20.66
CA TYR A 941 2.99 -11.56 21.26
C TYR A 941 3.36 -13.05 21.12
N VAL A 942 3.83 -13.46 19.93
CA VAL A 942 4.23 -14.85 19.67
C VAL A 942 5.48 -15.18 20.46
N VAL A 943 6.52 -14.34 20.37
CA VAL A 943 7.79 -14.58 21.06
C VAL A 943 7.60 -14.62 22.58
N ASP A 944 6.77 -13.74 23.14
CA ASP A 944 6.45 -13.72 24.57
C ASP A 944 5.70 -14.98 25.01
N LEU A 945 4.80 -15.52 24.18
CA LEU A 945 4.12 -16.80 24.48
C LEU A 945 5.08 -17.98 24.47
N LEU A 946 5.99 -18.02 23.48
CA LEU A 946 6.97 -19.09 23.33
C LEU A 946 8.04 -19.09 24.44
N GLY A 947 8.32 -17.93 25.03
CA GLY A 947 9.29 -17.75 26.11
C GLY A 947 8.77 -18.03 27.51
N ARG A 948 7.51 -18.44 27.69
CA ARG A 948 6.92 -18.70 29.02
C ARG A 948 7.49 -19.97 29.65
N GLU A 949 7.76 -19.89 30.94
CA GLU A 949 8.18 -21.03 31.77
C GLU A 949 7.06 -21.48 32.70
N VAL A 950 7.02 -22.78 33.04
CA VAL A 950 6.10 -23.31 34.07
C VAL A 950 6.51 -22.79 35.45
N ILE A 951 5.61 -22.05 36.09
CA ILE A 951 5.74 -21.48 37.44
C ILE A 951 5.15 -22.44 38.49
N SER A 952 3.93 -22.95 38.27
CA SER A 952 3.23 -23.81 39.24
C SER A 952 2.26 -24.78 38.56
N HIS A 953 1.71 -25.70 39.36
CA HIS A 953 0.70 -26.68 38.95
C HIS A 953 -0.53 -26.59 39.84
N TRP A 954 -1.71 -26.72 39.25
CA TRP A 954 -2.99 -26.81 39.93
C TRP A 954 -3.47 -28.25 39.88
N ALA A 955 -3.72 -28.83 41.06
CA ALA A 955 -4.30 -30.15 41.15
C ALA A 955 -5.83 -30.06 41.03
N ILE A 956 -6.42 -30.84 40.11
CA ILE A 956 -7.86 -31.03 40.04
C ILE A 956 -8.20 -32.35 40.74
N ARG A 957 -9.26 -32.39 41.56
CA ARG A 957 -9.64 -33.57 42.35
C ARG A 957 -9.76 -34.83 41.48
N ASP A 958 -10.60 -34.75 40.44
CA ASP A 958 -11.01 -35.86 39.59
C ASP A 958 -10.52 -35.71 38.12
N GLY A 959 -9.70 -34.69 37.82
CA GLY A 959 -9.30 -34.32 36.46
C GLY A 959 -7.78 -34.16 36.29
N GLN A 960 -7.34 -33.81 35.08
CA GLN A 960 -5.93 -33.57 34.78
C GLN A 960 -5.43 -32.27 35.45
N ASN A 961 -4.24 -32.32 36.05
CA ASN A 961 -3.58 -31.11 36.56
C ASN A 961 -3.27 -30.15 35.40
N PHE A 962 -3.30 -28.85 35.67
CA PHE A 962 -2.91 -27.83 34.70
C PHE A 962 -1.80 -26.93 35.25
N THR A 963 -1.04 -26.28 34.36
CA THR A 963 0.10 -25.44 34.74
C THR A 963 -0.31 -23.97 34.88
N THR A 964 0.54 -23.17 35.53
CA THR A 964 0.54 -21.71 35.42
C THR A 964 1.89 -21.23 34.91
N PRO A 965 1.94 -20.42 33.84
CA PRO A 965 0.82 -20.13 32.95
C PRO A 965 0.27 -21.43 32.33
N GLY A 966 -1.05 -21.48 32.13
CA GLY A 966 -1.67 -22.59 31.41
C GLY A 966 -1.36 -22.48 29.92
N ASN A 967 -1.75 -23.49 29.15
CA ASN A 967 -1.86 -23.38 27.69
C ASN A 967 -0.54 -23.08 26.96
N GLY A 968 0.52 -23.88 27.21
CA GLY A 968 1.83 -23.70 26.59
C GLY A 968 2.52 -25.00 26.18
N ILE A 969 3.42 -24.91 25.19
CA ILE A 969 4.28 -26.01 24.74
C ILE A 969 5.70 -25.76 25.29
N PHE A 970 6.00 -26.36 26.44
CA PHE A 970 7.19 -26.04 27.25
C PHE A 970 8.48 -26.77 26.85
N GLY A 971 8.43 -27.65 25.85
CA GLY A 971 9.61 -28.39 25.38
C GLY A 971 10.48 -27.64 24.36
N PRO A 972 11.39 -28.38 23.69
CA PRO A 972 12.25 -27.86 22.63
C PRO A 972 11.46 -27.20 21.50
N LYS A 973 12.07 -26.19 20.88
CA LYS A 973 11.46 -25.41 19.79
C LYS A 973 12.49 -25.21 18.68
N ALA A 974 12.01 -25.18 17.45
CA ALA A 974 12.82 -24.84 16.29
C ALA A 974 11.96 -24.09 15.27
N MET A 975 12.60 -23.22 14.50
CA MET A 975 11.94 -22.41 13.50
C MET A 975 12.59 -22.62 12.14
N ILE A 976 11.76 -22.88 11.12
CA ILE A 976 12.22 -22.94 9.73
C ILE A 976 12.10 -21.55 9.11
N ILE A 977 13.19 -21.07 8.50
CA ILE A 977 13.25 -19.78 7.80
C ILE A 977 13.73 -19.97 6.36
N ASN A 978 13.34 -19.06 5.47
CA ASN A 978 13.85 -19.01 4.11
C ASN A 978 13.98 -17.58 3.58
N GLU A 979 14.55 -17.46 2.40
CA GLU A 979 14.85 -16.22 1.69
C GLU A 979 13.63 -15.39 1.26
N TYR A 980 12.42 -15.93 1.44
CA TYR A 980 11.16 -15.28 1.10
C TYR A 980 10.44 -14.70 2.33
N ALA A 981 10.92 -14.99 3.54
CA ALA A 981 10.43 -14.36 4.76
C ALA A 981 11.05 -12.97 4.93
N GLY A 982 10.25 -11.93 5.19
CA GLY A 982 10.75 -10.56 5.29
C GLY A 982 9.93 -9.65 6.21
N SER A 983 10.47 -8.48 6.55
CA SER A 983 9.80 -7.47 7.39
C SER A 983 9.51 -8.01 8.79
N GLY A 984 8.26 -8.05 9.25
CA GLY A 984 7.94 -8.78 10.48
C GLY A 984 8.44 -10.23 10.49
N GLY A 985 8.54 -10.87 9.31
CA GLY A 985 9.15 -12.19 9.12
C GLY A 985 10.69 -12.22 9.13
N ASP A 986 11.37 -11.07 9.11
CA ASP A 986 12.77 -10.95 9.53
C ASP A 986 12.87 -10.77 11.05
N MET A 987 12.01 -9.92 11.61
CA MET A 987 12.06 -9.55 13.03
C MET A 987 11.72 -10.73 13.95
N MET A 988 10.76 -11.58 13.56
CA MET A 988 10.38 -12.74 14.36
C MET A 988 11.53 -13.75 14.54
N PRO A 989 12.23 -14.22 13.48
CA PRO A 989 13.45 -15.02 13.63
C PRO A 989 14.55 -14.35 14.44
N TYR A 990 14.75 -13.03 14.27
CA TYR A 990 15.73 -12.28 15.05
C TYR A 990 15.40 -12.32 16.54
N MET A 991 14.16 -12.03 16.93
CA MET A 991 13.71 -12.09 18.32
C MET A 991 13.76 -13.50 18.90
N PHE A 992 13.40 -14.52 18.10
CA PHE A 992 13.47 -15.93 18.51
C PHE A 992 14.90 -16.34 18.86
N LYS A 993 15.87 -15.93 18.04
CA LYS A 993 17.30 -16.14 18.29
C LYS A 993 17.81 -15.32 19.47
N PHE A 994 17.42 -14.05 19.56
CA PHE A 994 17.80 -13.15 20.66
C PHE A 994 17.35 -13.69 22.03
N LYS A 995 16.12 -14.21 22.12
CA LYS A 995 15.55 -14.83 23.32
C LYS A 995 16.04 -16.28 23.55
N LYS A 996 16.87 -16.82 22.66
CA LYS A 996 17.42 -18.18 22.71
C LYS A 996 16.32 -19.26 22.83
N LEU A 997 15.22 -19.08 22.11
CA LEU A 997 14.06 -19.98 22.20
C LEU A 997 14.29 -21.34 21.52
N GLY A 998 15.22 -21.42 20.58
CA GLY A 998 15.48 -22.62 19.79
C GLY A 998 16.44 -22.37 18.63
N LYS A 999 16.58 -23.35 17.74
CA LYS A 999 17.40 -23.24 16.52
C LYS A 999 16.61 -22.68 15.34
N LEU A 1000 17.28 -21.84 14.54
CA LEU A 1000 16.82 -21.45 13.21
C LEU A 1000 17.40 -22.42 12.15
N VAL A 1001 16.55 -22.96 11.27
CA VAL A 1001 16.93 -23.93 10.23
C VAL A 1001 16.49 -23.42 8.86
N GLY A 1002 17.33 -23.53 7.83
CA GLY A 1002 16.95 -23.22 6.46
C GLY A 1002 17.91 -22.24 5.77
N ARG A 1003 17.40 -21.13 5.24
CA ARG A 1003 18.19 -20.13 4.51
C ARG A 1003 17.95 -18.73 5.10
N THR A 1004 18.94 -17.85 4.95
CA THR A 1004 18.85 -16.46 5.42
C THR A 1004 17.58 -15.78 4.91
N THR A 1005 16.91 -15.01 5.77
CA THR A 1005 15.68 -14.26 5.42
C THR A 1005 15.95 -13.10 4.45
N MET A 1006 14.89 -12.47 3.95
CA MET A 1006 14.95 -11.44 2.91
C MET A 1006 15.72 -10.18 3.33
N GLY A 1007 15.68 -9.77 4.60
CA GLY A 1007 16.39 -8.58 5.06
C GLY A 1007 15.77 -7.28 4.57
N ILE A 1008 14.46 -7.12 4.77
CA ILE A 1008 13.72 -5.89 4.46
C ILE A 1008 13.04 -5.38 5.74
N LEU A 1009 13.74 -4.61 6.57
CA LEU A 1009 13.26 -4.21 7.91
C LEU A 1009 13.49 -2.72 8.23
N VAL A 1010 13.24 -1.86 7.26
CA VAL A 1010 12.90 -0.46 7.52
C VAL A 1010 11.41 -0.29 7.32
N GLY A 1011 10.70 0.10 8.37
CA GLY A 1011 9.24 0.14 8.35
C GLY A 1011 8.68 1.31 7.55
N ILE A 1012 7.41 1.15 7.16
CA ILE A 1012 6.67 2.11 6.35
C ILE A 1012 5.38 2.54 7.05
N SER A 1013 5.09 3.84 7.08
CA SER A 1013 3.85 4.37 7.64
C SER A 1013 3.54 5.78 7.12
N GLY A 1014 2.43 5.96 6.42
CA GLY A 1014 1.84 7.29 6.18
C GLY A 1014 2.62 8.25 5.28
N TYR A 1015 2.21 8.35 4.01
CA TYR A 1015 2.77 9.30 3.03
C TYR A 1015 1.67 10.08 2.32
N PRO A 1016 1.94 11.31 1.87
CA PRO A 1016 1.03 12.03 0.98
C PRO A 1016 0.72 11.23 -0.29
N SER A 1017 -0.54 11.20 -0.71
CA SER A 1017 -0.96 10.60 -1.99
C SER A 1017 -0.43 11.41 -3.18
N LEU A 1018 -0.15 10.77 -4.31
CA LEU A 1018 0.27 11.49 -5.53
C LEU A 1018 -0.95 12.09 -6.24
N ILE A 1019 -0.75 13.18 -7.01
CA ILE A 1019 -1.85 13.93 -7.67
C ILE A 1019 -2.73 13.07 -8.56
N ASP A 1020 -2.18 12.00 -9.15
CA ASP A 1020 -2.85 11.13 -10.10
C ASP A 1020 -3.45 9.86 -9.47
N GLY A 1021 -3.49 9.78 -8.14
CA GLY A 1021 -3.93 8.61 -7.38
C GLY A 1021 -2.86 7.53 -7.22
N GLY A 1022 -1.64 7.77 -7.71
CA GLY A 1022 -0.49 6.91 -7.45
C GLY A 1022 -0.06 6.89 -5.99
N THR A 1023 0.75 5.89 -5.62
CA THR A 1023 1.27 5.75 -4.24
C THR A 1023 2.75 5.43 -4.24
N VAL A 1024 3.51 6.09 -3.36
CA VAL A 1024 4.91 5.79 -3.07
C VAL A 1024 5.08 5.54 -1.57
N THR A 1025 6.05 4.71 -1.20
CA THR A 1025 6.48 4.56 0.19
C THR A 1025 7.88 5.08 0.39
N ALA A 1026 8.08 5.89 1.43
CA ALA A 1026 9.40 6.30 1.90
C ALA A 1026 9.69 5.59 3.24
N PRO A 1027 10.55 4.55 3.28
CA PRO A 1027 10.87 3.83 4.51
C PRO A 1027 11.32 4.80 5.62
N ASN A 1028 10.53 4.91 6.69
CA ASN A 1028 10.55 6.08 7.58
C ASN A 1028 10.85 5.79 9.06
N PHE A 1029 11.05 4.54 9.44
CA PHE A 1029 11.62 4.18 10.75
C PHE A 1029 12.39 2.86 10.66
N GLY A 1030 13.65 2.88 11.07
CA GLY A 1030 14.54 1.71 11.05
C GLY A 1030 14.66 1.04 12.42
N ILE A 1031 15.16 -0.19 12.43
CA ILE A 1031 15.47 -0.93 13.66
C ILE A 1031 16.97 -0.97 13.94
N TYR A 1032 17.34 -0.72 15.20
CA TYR A 1032 18.71 -0.86 15.69
C TYR A 1032 18.78 -1.78 16.91
N GLY A 1033 19.92 -2.45 17.09
CA GLY A 1033 20.19 -3.33 18.20
C GLY A 1033 20.55 -2.59 19.49
N ASN A 1034 20.65 -3.33 20.59
CA ASN A 1034 21.06 -2.79 21.90
C ASN A 1034 22.50 -2.25 21.94
N ASP A 1035 23.30 -2.57 20.92
CA ASP A 1035 24.64 -2.06 20.69
C ASP A 1035 24.66 -0.73 19.89
N GLY A 1036 23.48 -0.24 19.50
CA GLY A 1036 23.32 0.99 18.72
C GLY A 1036 23.51 0.82 17.20
N ASN A 1037 23.71 -0.40 16.71
CA ASN A 1037 23.90 -0.66 15.27
C ASN A 1037 22.58 -0.96 14.56
N TRP A 1038 22.42 -0.49 13.33
CA TRP A 1038 21.35 -0.96 12.45
C TRP A 1038 21.46 -2.46 12.21
N ILE A 1039 20.33 -3.16 12.25
CA ILE A 1039 20.29 -4.62 12.10
C ILE A 1039 19.38 -5.02 10.94
N ILE A 1040 19.63 -6.22 10.37
CA ILE A 1040 18.76 -6.94 9.42
C ILE A 1040 18.64 -6.34 8.02
N GLU A 1041 18.43 -5.03 7.87
CA GLU A 1041 18.20 -4.38 6.59
C GLU A 1041 19.30 -4.71 5.56
N ASN A 1042 18.88 -5.14 4.37
CA ASN A 1042 19.71 -5.60 3.27
C ASN A 1042 20.67 -6.77 3.59
N GLN A 1043 20.43 -7.50 4.68
CA GLN A 1043 21.26 -8.64 5.12
C GLN A 1043 20.43 -9.88 5.45
N GLY A 1044 19.32 -9.70 6.17
CA GLY A 1044 18.47 -10.77 6.68
C GLY A 1044 19.01 -11.41 7.98
N VAL A 1045 18.29 -12.42 8.46
CA VAL A 1045 18.62 -13.21 9.64
C VAL A 1045 19.14 -14.57 9.17
N ALA A 1046 20.40 -14.86 9.47
CA ALA A 1046 21.02 -16.12 9.11
C ALA A 1046 20.52 -17.28 10.00
N PRO A 1047 20.32 -18.48 9.43
CA PRO A 1047 19.98 -19.68 10.20
C PRO A 1047 21.15 -20.13 11.06
N ASP A 1048 20.86 -20.90 12.12
CA ASP A 1048 21.89 -21.63 12.87
C ASP A 1048 22.31 -22.91 12.14
N VAL A 1049 21.39 -23.50 11.38
CA VAL A 1049 21.63 -24.68 10.53
C VAL A 1049 21.19 -24.37 9.11
N PHE A 1050 22.17 -24.12 8.22
CA PHE A 1050 21.90 -23.89 6.81
C PHE A 1050 21.45 -25.18 6.11
N VAL A 1051 20.29 -25.12 5.45
CA VAL A 1051 19.72 -26.22 4.66
C VAL A 1051 19.06 -25.64 3.41
N GLU A 1052 19.58 -25.99 2.24
CA GLU A 1052 19.04 -25.56 0.94
C GLU A 1052 17.91 -26.51 0.48
N GLN A 1053 16.92 -25.96 -0.24
CA GLN A 1053 15.95 -26.78 -0.96
C GLN A 1053 16.46 -27.03 -2.38
N THR A 1054 17.12 -28.18 -2.60
CA THR A 1054 17.65 -28.50 -3.92
C THR A 1054 16.55 -29.00 -4.86
N PRO A 1055 16.62 -28.74 -6.18
CA PRO A 1055 15.62 -29.21 -7.12
C PRO A 1055 15.49 -30.73 -7.12
N LYS A 1056 16.61 -31.44 -6.95
CA LYS A 1056 16.65 -32.90 -6.86
C LYS A 1056 15.83 -33.43 -5.69
N ASP A 1057 15.91 -32.80 -4.51
CA ASP A 1057 15.17 -33.21 -3.32
C ASP A 1057 13.68 -32.92 -3.47
N LEU A 1058 13.33 -31.72 -3.94
CA LEU A 1058 11.94 -31.32 -4.15
C LEU A 1058 11.24 -32.19 -5.19
N LEU A 1059 11.89 -32.47 -6.32
CA LEU A 1059 11.35 -33.38 -7.35
C LEU A 1059 11.22 -34.83 -6.87
N ALA A 1060 11.99 -35.23 -5.85
CA ALA A 1060 11.86 -36.52 -5.19
C ALA A 1060 10.77 -36.53 -4.08
N GLY A 1061 10.03 -35.43 -3.92
CA GLY A 1061 8.96 -35.30 -2.92
C GLY A 1061 9.44 -35.04 -1.49
N LYS A 1062 10.71 -34.65 -1.30
CA LYS A 1062 11.29 -34.38 0.02
C LYS A 1062 11.18 -32.91 0.41
N ASP A 1063 11.19 -32.65 1.72
CA ASP A 1063 11.31 -31.30 2.29
C ASP A 1063 12.52 -31.28 3.24
N PRO A 1064 13.75 -31.01 2.73
CA PRO A 1064 14.97 -31.18 3.52
C PRO A 1064 15.03 -30.26 4.73
N GLN A 1065 14.44 -29.06 4.66
CA GLN A 1065 14.38 -28.11 5.77
C GLN A 1065 13.46 -28.63 6.88
N LEU A 1066 12.26 -29.12 6.52
CA LEU A 1066 11.31 -29.69 7.48
C LEU A 1066 11.84 -30.98 8.12
N GLU A 1067 12.33 -31.92 7.32
CA GLU A 1067 12.89 -33.20 7.80
C GLU A 1067 14.07 -32.98 8.75
N THR A 1068 14.98 -32.06 8.42
CA THR A 1068 16.12 -31.71 9.29
C THR A 1068 15.64 -31.11 10.62
N THR A 1069 14.63 -30.24 10.58
CA THR A 1069 14.10 -29.58 11.78
C THR A 1069 13.41 -30.59 12.71
N VAL A 1070 12.64 -31.52 12.16
CA VAL A 1070 12.04 -32.63 12.94
C VAL A 1070 13.13 -33.47 13.60
N LYS A 1071 14.21 -33.80 12.88
CA LYS A 1071 15.33 -34.56 13.44
C LYS A 1071 16.02 -33.82 14.59
N ILE A 1072 16.26 -32.52 14.45
CA ILE A 1072 16.86 -31.68 15.50
C ILE A 1072 16.00 -31.72 16.76
N LEU A 1073 14.69 -31.48 16.61
CA LEU A 1073 13.75 -31.49 17.74
C LEU A 1073 13.71 -32.85 18.44
N LEU A 1074 13.62 -33.95 17.68
CA LEU A 1074 13.63 -35.31 18.25
C LEU A 1074 14.91 -35.61 19.04
N GLU A 1075 16.06 -35.07 18.62
CA GLU A 1075 17.32 -35.22 19.33
C GLU A 1075 17.35 -34.37 20.61
N GLU A 1076 16.97 -33.09 20.53
CA GLU A 1076 16.90 -32.20 21.69
C GLU A 1076 15.95 -32.75 22.76
N MET A 1077 14.82 -33.32 22.35
CA MET A 1077 13.85 -33.95 23.24
C MET A 1077 14.43 -35.08 24.11
N LYS A 1078 15.51 -35.76 23.69
CA LYS A 1078 16.13 -36.84 24.48
C LYS A 1078 16.83 -36.32 25.74
N THR A 1079 17.29 -35.07 25.71
CA THR A 1079 18.08 -34.46 26.78
C THR A 1079 17.38 -33.26 27.43
N TYR A 1080 16.21 -32.86 26.90
CA TYR A 1080 15.46 -31.74 27.43
C TYR A 1080 14.92 -32.03 28.85
N PRO A 1081 15.15 -31.14 29.84
CA PRO A 1081 14.79 -31.37 31.23
C PRO A 1081 13.30 -31.09 31.49
N TYR A 1082 12.42 -31.97 30.99
CA TYR A 1082 10.99 -31.89 31.31
C TYR A 1082 10.78 -31.96 32.82
N LYS A 1083 10.07 -30.96 33.37
CA LYS A 1083 9.68 -30.97 34.78
C LYS A 1083 8.50 -31.92 35.00
N ASP A 1084 8.77 -33.17 35.33
CA ASP A 1084 7.74 -34.12 35.76
C ASP A 1084 7.41 -33.89 37.25
N VAL A 1085 6.48 -32.98 37.52
CA VAL A 1085 6.09 -32.61 38.89
C VAL A 1085 4.93 -33.50 39.34
N LYS A 1086 5.18 -34.35 40.33
CA LYS A 1086 4.14 -35.18 40.96
C LYS A 1086 3.20 -34.31 41.81
N ARG A 1087 1.90 -34.65 41.79
CA ARG A 1087 0.90 -34.07 42.70
C ARG A 1087 1.34 -34.34 44.15
N PRO A 1088 1.32 -33.33 45.05
CA PRO A 1088 1.57 -33.57 46.46
C PRO A 1088 0.49 -34.48 47.07
N ALA A 1089 0.80 -35.15 48.18
CA ALA A 1089 -0.22 -35.86 48.94
C ALA A 1089 -1.32 -34.90 49.40
N ASP A 1090 -2.53 -35.43 49.62
CA ASP A 1090 -3.64 -34.63 50.12
C ASP A 1090 -3.28 -34.07 51.51
N PRO A 1091 -3.55 -32.78 51.77
CA PRO A 1091 -3.14 -32.16 53.03
C PRO A 1091 -4.05 -32.63 54.18
N ASP A 1092 -3.46 -33.26 55.20
CA ASP A 1092 -4.12 -33.50 56.48
C ASP A 1092 -3.87 -32.30 57.42
N ARG A 1093 -4.78 -31.32 57.40
CA ARG A 1093 -4.73 -30.14 58.29
C ARG A 1093 -5.67 -30.25 59.50
N ALA A 1094 -6.48 -31.30 59.54
CA ALA A 1094 -7.45 -31.49 60.60
C ALA A 1094 -6.85 -32.29 61.76
N HIS A 1095 -5.80 -33.08 61.52
CA HIS A 1095 -5.14 -33.93 62.52
C HIS A 1095 -3.64 -33.61 62.70
N GLN A 1096 -3.13 -32.61 61.97
CA GLN A 1096 -1.90 -31.87 62.26
C GLN A 1096 -2.24 -30.64 63.10
#